data_AF-K0DJK8-F1
#
_entry.id   AF-K0DJK8-F1
#
_cell.length_a   1.000
_cell.length_b   1.000
_cell.length_c   1.000
_cell.angle_alpha   90.00
_cell.angle_beta   90.00
_cell.angle_gamma   90.00
#
_symmetry.space_group_name_H-M   'P 1'
#
loop_
_entity.id
_entity.type
_entity.pdbx_description
1 polymer ?
#
loop_
_entity_poly.entity_id
_entity_poly.type
_entity_poly.pdbx_seq_one_letter_code
_entity_poly.pdbx_strand_id
1 'polypeptide(L)'
;MDETARVRAALAVIPADDYGMWVDMAFALKNGLGDAGFEIWDEWSRTAGNYDERAARVTWRSAKESGGKTLASLFWLARQHGFDLKRSHYPDRMASALAPSPDLIERRVREQARQQARHAAVAREAQEIWQWARPVGPEHPYLVRKRLDAVPTLRELEAPELHALLGYTPASEGEPLAGRVLVVPFWIGEVMSTLELIDEHGRKSSLAGGLKKGGYWIAGLAPPLDEPSLNAPTAPILIGEGMATVLSAYRATGWVAVATLSSGTLPQVAGILRDRHPDAELVVLGDIGPGEAKARQAALESQAHLALPVFAADAQINYKTATDFNDMAVLAGFARVGERLREIAFRHAEVAVVDVDATWSVATAGRAAVPPANDMEPDEPKESIMGNVKQRLVNEAQEPSRRRGSKRTAPQQAATSESPMPAAASVATSVATSAATPATVEPAVGPSASEPPPVASSQMAPRRPLVGEPLFAVADVPNEVRALAEHRFGTPLRMATPRENGGPYRGEVFNTDHYLIQEVATRSVVFHPKAQMEFVSERLRWMDENARLNGSELQVGYDGDRPKVYPWDRARDLLERTVGSLKKSARELNFSPNLEVMLDQLQARSWARVREARAAALEQSKERGTAQDSPAQYPHGLDR
;
A
#
# COMPACT_ATOMS: atom_id res chain seq x y z
N MET A 1 -35.81 -33.97 -25.23
CA MET A 1 -34.73 -33.97 -24.22
C MET A 1 -34.46 -32.53 -23.86
N ASP A 2 -34.10 -32.22 -22.62
CA ASP A 2 -33.57 -30.90 -22.31
C ASP A 2 -32.09 -30.84 -22.71
N GLU A 3 -31.78 -30.05 -23.73
CA GLU A 3 -30.40 -29.81 -24.17
C GLU A 3 -29.65 -28.94 -23.14
N THR A 4 -30.36 -28.09 -22.40
CA THR A 4 -29.81 -27.20 -21.36
C THR A 4 -29.15 -28.00 -20.23
N ALA A 5 -29.86 -28.97 -19.66
CA ALA A 5 -29.32 -29.90 -18.66
C ALA A 5 -28.15 -30.74 -19.20
N ARG A 6 -28.18 -31.12 -20.49
CA ARG A 6 -27.10 -31.85 -21.14
C ARG A 6 -25.83 -31.00 -21.32
N VAL A 7 -25.99 -29.72 -21.66
CA VAL A 7 -24.91 -28.73 -21.74
C VAL A 7 -24.32 -28.44 -20.36
N ARG A 8 -25.16 -28.18 -19.34
CA ARG A 8 -24.73 -28.01 -17.94
C ARG A 8 -23.91 -29.22 -17.45
N ALA A 9 -24.41 -30.44 -17.66
CA ALA A 9 -23.70 -31.65 -17.26
C ALA A 9 -22.39 -31.91 -18.05
N ALA A 10 -22.26 -31.39 -19.29
CA ALA A 10 -21.05 -31.49 -20.08
C ALA A 10 -19.97 -30.46 -19.65
N LEU A 11 -20.39 -29.24 -19.28
CA LEU A 11 -19.49 -28.24 -18.71
C LEU A 11 -18.98 -28.64 -17.32
N ALA A 12 -19.81 -29.29 -16.51
CA ALA A 12 -19.47 -29.70 -15.13
C ALA A 12 -18.29 -30.70 -15.01
N VAL A 13 -17.78 -31.27 -16.11
CA VAL A 13 -16.55 -32.09 -16.11
C VAL A 13 -15.31 -31.37 -16.67
N ILE A 14 -15.47 -30.19 -17.27
CA ILE A 14 -14.39 -29.42 -17.91
C ILE A 14 -13.92 -28.34 -16.91
N PRO A 15 -12.61 -28.22 -16.62
CA PRO A 15 -12.10 -27.13 -15.79
C PRO A 15 -12.17 -25.79 -16.53
N ALA A 16 -12.63 -24.74 -15.84
CA ALA A 16 -12.83 -23.41 -16.42
C ALA A 16 -11.58 -22.50 -16.39
N ASP A 17 -10.47 -22.94 -15.77
CA ASP A 17 -9.29 -22.09 -15.53
C ASP A 17 -8.44 -21.79 -16.78
N ASP A 18 -8.50 -22.62 -17.83
CA ASP A 18 -7.74 -22.38 -19.07
C ASP A 18 -8.44 -21.36 -19.98
N TYR A 19 -7.77 -20.24 -20.22
CA TYR A 19 -8.31 -19.13 -21.02
C TYR A 19 -8.68 -19.52 -22.46
N GLY A 20 -7.97 -20.49 -23.07
CA GLY A 20 -8.26 -20.96 -24.42
C GLY A 20 -9.58 -21.74 -24.48
N MET A 21 -9.72 -22.73 -23.59
CA MET A 21 -10.95 -23.51 -23.44
C MET A 21 -12.12 -22.64 -22.99
N TRP A 22 -11.89 -21.70 -22.06
CA TRP A 22 -12.89 -20.78 -21.54
C TRP A 22 -13.51 -19.90 -22.64
N VAL A 23 -12.69 -19.29 -23.50
CA VAL A 23 -13.15 -18.56 -24.69
C VAL A 23 -13.83 -19.50 -25.69
N ASP A 24 -13.25 -20.66 -25.99
CA ASP A 24 -13.85 -21.64 -26.91
C ASP A 24 -15.27 -22.07 -26.47
N MET A 25 -15.50 -22.24 -25.16
CA MET A 25 -16.82 -22.57 -24.62
C MET A 25 -17.80 -21.40 -24.70
N ALA A 26 -17.34 -20.15 -24.64
CA ALA A 26 -18.18 -18.97 -24.86
C ALA A 26 -18.76 -18.97 -26.28
N PHE A 27 -17.92 -19.21 -27.29
CA PHE A 27 -18.37 -19.35 -28.68
C PHE A 27 -19.25 -20.59 -28.86
N ALA A 28 -18.88 -21.74 -28.28
CA ALA A 28 -19.64 -22.98 -28.40
C ALA A 28 -21.06 -22.89 -27.82
N LEU A 29 -21.24 -22.28 -26.64
CA LEU A 29 -22.56 -22.10 -26.04
C LEU A 29 -23.37 -21.03 -26.78
N LYS A 30 -22.76 -19.91 -27.18
CA LYS A 30 -23.47 -18.86 -27.92
C LYS A 30 -23.94 -19.33 -29.29
N ASN A 31 -23.16 -20.15 -30.00
CA ASN A 31 -23.59 -20.81 -31.24
C ASN A 31 -24.78 -21.76 -31.03
N GLY A 32 -24.85 -22.46 -29.90
CA GLY A 32 -25.89 -23.46 -29.64
C GLY A 32 -27.17 -22.95 -29.00
N LEU A 33 -27.07 -21.91 -28.17
CA LEU A 33 -28.14 -21.45 -27.27
C LEU A 33 -28.43 -19.93 -27.40
N GLY A 34 -27.77 -19.24 -28.33
CA GLY A 34 -27.80 -17.77 -28.44
C GLY A 34 -27.32 -17.10 -27.14
N ASP A 35 -27.76 -15.87 -26.89
CA ASP A 35 -27.43 -15.15 -25.65
C ASP A 35 -27.97 -15.80 -24.36
N ALA A 36 -28.98 -16.70 -24.45
CA ALA A 36 -29.43 -17.51 -23.30
C ALA A 36 -28.36 -18.50 -22.81
N GLY A 37 -27.34 -18.79 -23.61
CA GLY A 37 -26.16 -19.54 -23.18
C GLY A 37 -25.28 -18.80 -22.16
N PHE A 38 -25.43 -17.48 -21.98
CA PHE A 38 -24.56 -16.69 -21.11
C PHE A 38 -24.61 -17.15 -19.66
N GLU A 39 -25.79 -17.32 -19.08
CA GLU A 39 -25.95 -17.69 -17.66
C GLU A 39 -25.25 -19.01 -17.34
N ILE A 40 -25.38 -20.00 -18.23
CA ILE A 40 -24.79 -21.33 -18.09
C ILE A 40 -23.26 -21.28 -18.21
N TRP A 41 -22.77 -20.52 -19.19
CA TRP A 41 -21.33 -20.31 -19.36
C TRP A 41 -20.73 -19.52 -18.20
N ASP A 42 -21.44 -18.54 -17.66
CA ASP A 42 -21.01 -17.66 -16.57
C ASP A 42 -21.10 -18.35 -15.19
N GLU A 43 -22.10 -19.21 -14.95
CA GLU A 43 -22.11 -20.18 -13.84
C GLU A 43 -20.87 -21.09 -13.88
N TRP A 44 -20.60 -21.73 -15.04
CA TRP A 44 -19.41 -22.56 -15.20
C TRP A 44 -18.11 -21.75 -15.05
N SER A 45 -18.08 -20.52 -15.57
CA SER A 45 -16.94 -19.62 -15.45
C SER A 45 -16.62 -19.28 -13.98
N ARG A 46 -17.64 -19.10 -13.13
CA ARG A 46 -17.47 -18.88 -11.68
C ARG A 46 -16.83 -20.07 -10.95
N THR A 47 -16.73 -21.24 -11.57
CA THR A 47 -15.97 -22.36 -10.99
C THR A 47 -14.46 -22.16 -11.07
N ALA A 48 -13.96 -21.30 -11.97
CA ALA A 48 -12.53 -21.03 -12.16
C ALA A 48 -11.93 -20.19 -11.02
N GLY A 49 -10.71 -20.51 -10.59
CA GLY A 49 -9.98 -19.75 -9.57
C GLY A 49 -9.64 -18.32 -10.02
N ASN A 50 -9.53 -18.09 -11.33
CA ASN A 50 -9.14 -16.82 -11.97
C ASN A 50 -10.33 -16.01 -12.54
N TYR A 51 -11.58 -16.36 -12.20
CA TYR A 51 -12.78 -15.70 -12.71
C TYR A 51 -12.87 -14.20 -12.38
N ASP A 52 -13.08 -13.39 -13.44
CA ASP A 52 -13.49 -11.98 -13.38
C ASP A 52 -14.76 -11.75 -14.21
N GLU A 53 -15.77 -11.13 -13.58
CA GLU A 53 -17.09 -10.91 -14.18
C GLU A 53 -17.08 -9.90 -15.34
N ARG A 54 -16.18 -8.90 -15.30
CA ARG A 54 -16.08 -7.91 -16.37
C ARG A 54 -15.44 -8.54 -17.61
N ALA A 55 -14.42 -9.37 -17.42
CA ALA A 55 -13.84 -10.20 -18.47
C ALA A 55 -14.91 -11.14 -19.07
N ALA A 56 -15.71 -11.81 -18.24
CA ALA A 56 -16.80 -12.67 -18.72
C ALA A 56 -17.79 -11.90 -19.62
N ARG A 57 -18.32 -10.77 -19.13
CA ARG A 57 -19.24 -9.88 -19.89
C ARG A 57 -18.60 -9.25 -21.14
N VAL A 58 -17.27 -9.15 -21.24
CA VAL A 58 -16.56 -8.68 -22.45
C VAL A 58 -16.37 -9.83 -23.45
N THR A 59 -15.87 -10.97 -23.02
CA THR A 59 -15.69 -12.18 -23.83
C THR A 59 -17.00 -12.61 -24.49
N TRP A 60 -18.10 -12.66 -23.73
CA TRP A 60 -19.40 -13.06 -24.28
C TRP A 60 -19.93 -12.11 -25.37
N ARG A 61 -19.66 -10.81 -25.25
CA ARG A 61 -20.00 -9.82 -26.30
C ARG A 61 -19.09 -9.93 -27.53
N SER A 62 -17.86 -10.41 -27.37
CA SER A 62 -16.95 -10.71 -28.49
C SER A 62 -17.29 -12.02 -29.22
N ALA A 63 -17.97 -12.94 -28.54
CA ALA A 63 -18.43 -14.20 -29.12
C ALA A 63 -19.53 -13.96 -30.16
N LYS A 64 -19.43 -14.66 -31.30
CA LYS A 64 -20.37 -14.61 -32.42
C LYS A 64 -21.01 -15.97 -32.65
N GLU A 65 -22.31 -15.99 -32.94
CA GLU A 65 -23.08 -17.22 -33.22
C GLU A 65 -22.58 -17.95 -34.47
N SER A 66 -22.08 -17.22 -35.47
CA SER A 66 -21.43 -17.73 -36.69
C SER A 66 -20.00 -18.26 -36.48
N GLY A 67 -19.66 -18.68 -35.25
CA GLY A 67 -18.34 -19.16 -34.88
C GLY A 67 -18.07 -20.61 -35.32
N GLY A 68 -16.79 -20.94 -35.55
CA GLY A 68 -16.33 -22.31 -35.84
C GLY A 68 -16.28 -23.25 -34.61
N LYS A 69 -16.84 -22.83 -33.48
CA LYS A 69 -16.97 -23.61 -32.23
C LYS A 69 -18.46 -23.77 -31.95
N THR A 70 -18.91 -24.98 -31.69
CA THR A 70 -20.32 -25.34 -31.54
C THR A 70 -20.52 -26.25 -30.34
N LEU A 71 -21.76 -26.62 -30.01
CA LEU A 71 -22.01 -27.63 -28.96
C LEU A 71 -21.30 -28.97 -29.23
N ALA A 72 -21.00 -29.31 -30.49
CA ALA A 72 -20.17 -30.48 -30.81
C ALA A 72 -18.72 -30.33 -30.30
N SER A 73 -18.18 -29.10 -30.24
CA SER A 73 -16.87 -28.80 -29.64
C SER A 73 -16.91 -28.97 -28.11
N LEU A 74 -17.98 -28.50 -27.45
CA LEU A 74 -18.23 -28.74 -26.02
C LEU A 74 -18.30 -30.25 -25.73
N PHE A 75 -19.16 -30.98 -26.43
CA PHE A 75 -19.36 -32.41 -26.20
C PHE A 75 -18.11 -33.25 -26.55
N TRP A 76 -17.31 -32.84 -27.54
CA TRP A 76 -16.01 -33.44 -27.81
C TRP A 76 -15.04 -33.23 -26.64
N LEU A 77 -14.93 -32.01 -26.11
CA LEU A 77 -14.03 -31.69 -25.00
C LEU A 77 -14.47 -32.40 -23.70
N ALA A 78 -15.77 -32.34 -23.37
CA ALA A 78 -16.35 -33.06 -22.24
C ALA A 78 -16.03 -34.57 -22.29
N ARG A 79 -16.02 -35.18 -23.49
CA ARG A 79 -15.65 -36.59 -23.65
C ARG A 79 -14.18 -36.88 -23.33
N GLN A 80 -13.26 -35.94 -23.60
CA GLN A 80 -11.86 -36.06 -23.14
C GLN A 80 -11.77 -36.01 -21.61
N HIS A 81 -12.67 -35.27 -20.97
CA HIS A 81 -12.86 -35.19 -19.52
C HIS A 81 -13.80 -36.30 -18.96
N GLY A 82 -14.07 -37.37 -19.71
CA GLY A 82 -14.78 -38.56 -19.24
C GLY A 82 -16.32 -38.55 -19.39
N PHE A 83 -16.90 -37.58 -20.09
CA PHE A 83 -18.35 -37.50 -20.32
C PHE A 83 -18.86 -38.58 -21.31
N ASP A 84 -19.81 -39.40 -20.88
CA ASP A 84 -20.48 -40.39 -21.75
C ASP A 84 -21.57 -39.75 -22.62
N LEU A 85 -21.29 -39.57 -23.91
CA LEU A 85 -22.21 -39.00 -24.89
C LEU A 85 -23.50 -39.83 -25.12
N LYS A 86 -23.51 -41.12 -24.76
CA LYS A 86 -24.64 -42.03 -24.99
C LYS A 86 -25.69 -42.00 -23.87
N ARG A 87 -25.39 -41.33 -22.75
CA ARG A 87 -26.26 -41.31 -21.57
C ARG A 87 -27.52 -40.46 -21.80
N SER A 88 -28.67 -41.12 -21.94
CA SER A 88 -29.96 -40.46 -22.24
C SER A 88 -30.57 -39.65 -21.08
N HIS A 89 -30.08 -39.83 -19.84
CA HIS A 89 -30.54 -39.09 -18.66
C HIS A 89 -29.37 -38.83 -17.70
N TYR A 90 -29.13 -37.55 -17.42
CA TYR A 90 -28.27 -37.10 -16.33
C TYR A 90 -29.17 -36.82 -15.12
N PRO A 91 -28.81 -37.26 -13.89
CA PRO A 91 -29.57 -36.89 -12.70
C PRO A 91 -29.36 -35.39 -12.41
N ASP A 92 -30.33 -34.72 -11.81
CA ASP A 92 -30.28 -33.27 -11.55
C ASP A 92 -29.02 -32.84 -10.78
N ARG A 93 -28.49 -33.72 -9.92
CA ARG A 93 -27.22 -33.53 -9.20
C ARG A 93 -25.99 -33.32 -10.11
N MET A 94 -26.03 -33.72 -11.38
CA MET A 94 -24.98 -33.41 -12.37
C MET A 94 -25.28 -32.16 -13.21
N ALA A 95 -26.56 -31.79 -13.38
CA ALA A 95 -26.95 -30.57 -14.09
C ALA A 95 -26.94 -29.31 -13.19
N SER A 96 -27.06 -29.49 -11.88
CA SER A 96 -27.11 -28.42 -10.86
C SER A 96 -25.75 -28.12 -10.22
N ALA A 97 -24.68 -28.84 -10.56
CA ALA A 97 -23.39 -28.80 -9.87
C ALA A 97 -22.32 -27.94 -10.57
N LEU A 98 -22.69 -26.74 -11.03
CA LEU A 98 -21.72 -25.69 -11.43
C LEU A 98 -21.30 -24.83 -10.22
N ALA A 99 -21.22 -25.44 -9.04
CA ALA A 99 -20.71 -24.78 -7.83
C ALA A 99 -19.17 -24.83 -7.83
N PRO A 100 -18.47 -23.74 -7.47
CA PRO A 100 -17.03 -23.77 -7.29
C PRO A 100 -16.65 -24.80 -6.22
N SER A 101 -15.62 -25.61 -6.50
CA SER A 101 -15.12 -26.61 -5.55
C SER A 101 -14.80 -25.99 -4.18
N PRO A 102 -15.07 -26.67 -3.05
CA PRO A 102 -14.66 -26.21 -1.72
C PRO A 102 -13.19 -25.78 -1.66
N ASP A 103 -12.29 -26.49 -2.35
CA ASP A 103 -10.87 -26.15 -2.45
C ASP A 103 -10.62 -24.79 -3.11
N LEU A 104 -11.44 -24.40 -4.08
CA LEU A 104 -11.32 -23.14 -4.83
C LEU A 104 -11.95 -21.98 -4.05
N ILE A 105 -13.05 -22.24 -3.33
CA ILE A 105 -13.58 -21.30 -2.33
C ILE A 105 -12.52 -21.06 -1.24
N GLU A 106 -11.90 -22.11 -0.70
CA GLU A 106 -10.88 -21.99 0.34
C GLU A 106 -9.62 -21.28 -0.17
N ARG A 107 -9.16 -21.56 -1.41
CA ARG A 107 -8.08 -20.80 -2.05
C ARG A 107 -8.43 -19.33 -2.20
N ARG A 108 -9.63 -18.99 -2.71
CA ARG A 108 -10.09 -17.60 -2.88
C ARG A 108 -10.14 -16.86 -1.54
N VAL A 109 -10.69 -17.47 -0.49
CA VAL A 109 -10.69 -16.92 0.87
C VAL A 109 -9.27 -16.75 1.40
N ARG A 110 -8.38 -17.74 1.21
CA ARG A 110 -6.98 -17.71 1.64
C ARG A 110 -6.17 -16.64 0.89
N GLU A 111 -6.45 -16.39 -0.38
CA GLU A 111 -5.81 -15.36 -1.21
C GLU A 111 -6.34 -13.96 -0.90
N GLN A 112 -7.65 -13.79 -0.75
CA GLN A 112 -8.25 -12.55 -0.26
C GLN A 112 -7.73 -12.20 1.14
N ALA A 113 -7.66 -13.15 2.06
CA ALA A 113 -7.08 -12.96 3.39
C ALA A 113 -5.58 -12.58 3.33
N ARG A 114 -4.79 -13.22 2.45
CA ARG A 114 -3.39 -12.84 2.20
C ARG A 114 -3.26 -11.41 1.65
N GLN A 115 -4.12 -11.02 0.72
CA GLN A 115 -4.13 -9.67 0.15
C GLN A 115 -4.56 -8.62 1.17
N GLN A 116 -5.63 -8.88 1.93
CA GLN A 116 -6.10 -8.02 3.02
C GLN A 116 -5.04 -7.89 4.12
N ALA A 117 -4.37 -8.98 4.51
CA ALA A 117 -3.28 -8.94 5.48
C ALA A 117 -2.07 -8.13 4.99
N ARG A 118 -1.74 -8.18 3.69
CA ARG A 118 -0.70 -7.33 3.07
C ARG A 118 -1.09 -5.85 3.11
N HIS A 119 -2.29 -5.50 2.64
CA HIS A 119 -2.75 -4.11 2.68
C HIS A 119 -2.87 -3.57 4.12
N ALA A 120 -3.32 -4.40 5.07
CA ALA A 120 -3.35 -4.05 6.50
C ALA A 120 -1.95 -3.93 7.13
N ALA A 121 -0.93 -4.59 6.59
CA ALA A 121 0.46 -4.38 7.01
C ALA A 121 0.99 -3.02 6.53
N VAL A 122 0.82 -2.71 5.24
CA VAL A 122 1.24 -1.41 4.67
C VAL A 122 0.44 -0.24 5.26
N ALA A 123 -0.81 -0.45 5.65
CA ALA A 123 -1.60 0.54 6.39
C ALA A 123 -0.99 0.88 7.77
N ARG A 124 -0.49 -0.12 8.51
CA ARG A 124 0.22 0.11 9.78
C ARG A 124 1.57 0.78 9.55
N GLU A 125 2.36 0.30 8.58
CA GLU A 125 3.64 0.90 8.20
C GLU A 125 3.47 2.38 7.79
N ALA A 126 2.43 2.70 7.01
CA ALA A 126 2.05 4.07 6.68
C ALA A 126 1.73 4.90 7.93
N GLN A 127 0.95 4.36 8.86
CA GLN A 127 0.55 5.03 10.11
C GLN A 127 1.75 5.24 11.06
N GLU A 128 2.65 4.26 11.17
CA GLU A 128 3.88 4.32 11.98
C GLU A 128 4.84 5.37 11.42
N ILE A 129 5.09 5.36 10.11
CA ILE A 129 5.91 6.38 9.42
C ILE A 129 5.27 7.76 9.54
N TRP A 130 3.95 7.87 9.40
CA TRP A 130 3.22 9.14 9.57
C TRP A 130 3.34 9.70 10.99
N GLN A 131 3.26 8.85 12.01
CA GLN A 131 3.41 9.26 13.41
C GLN A 131 4.84 9.70 13.72
N TRP A 132 5.85 9.00 13.20
CA TRP A 132 7.26 9.34 13.37
C TRP A 132 7.68 10.60 12.59
N ALA A 133 7.07 10.85 11.42
CA ALA A 133 7.32 12.03 10.61
C ALA A 133 6.98 13.33 11.37
N ARG A 134 7.79 14.36 11.18
CA ARG A 134 7.65 15.66 11.85
C ARG A 134 6.75 16.61 11.05
N PRO A 135 6.09 17.61 11.65
CA PRO A 135 5.43 18.68 10.90
C PRO A 135 6.40 19.30 9.89
N VAL A 136 5.90 19.66 8.70
CA VAL A 136 6.75 20.27 7.64
C VAL A 136 7.38 21.55 8.17
N GLY A 137 8.71 21.64 8.08
CA GLY A 137 9.48 22.79 8.51
C GLY A 137 9.32 23.98 7.56
N PRO A 138 9.80 25.18 7.96
CA PRO A 138 9.86 26.31 7.04
C PRO A 138 10.66 25.95 5.78
N GLU A 139 10.31 26.63 4.69
CA GLU A 139 11.04 26.61 3.42
C GLU A 139 11.33 25.21 2.86
N HIS A 140 10.39 24.25 3.01
CA HIS A 140 10.56 22.92 2.41
C HIS A 140 10.76 23.05 0.88
N PRO A 141 11.86 22.54 0.28
CA PRO A 141 12.29 22.99 -1.05
C PRO A 141 11.27 22.71 -2.15
N TYR A 142 10.56 21.57 -2.06
CA TYR A 142 9.43 21.27 -2.95
C TYR A 142 8.33 22.32 -2.91
N LEU A 143 7.90 22.72 -1.70
CA LEU A 143 6.81 23.68 -1.50
C LEU A 143 7.23 25.08 -1.96
N VAL A 144 8.46 25.52 -1.61
CA VAL A 144 9.02 26.80 -2.08
C VAL A 144 9.04 26.87 -3.61
N ARG A 145 9.54 25.83 -4.28
CA ARG A 145 9.59 25.76 -5.75
C ARG A 145 8.21 25.72 -6.41
N LYS A 146 7.21 25.09 -5.77
CA LYS A 146 5.80 25.12 -6.21
C LYS A 146 5.03 26.36 -5.68
N ARG A 147 5.66 27.26 -4.92
CA ARG A 147 5.06 28.45 -4.26
C ARG A 147 3.88 28.12 -3.34
N LEU A 148 3.96 26.99 -2.64
CA LEU A 148 2.94 26.49 -1.72
C LEU A 148 3.36 26.70 -0.26
N ASP A 149 2.37 26.85 0.62
CA ASP A 149 2.57 26.86 2.07
C ASP A 149 2.32 25.44 2.63
N ALA A 150 2.92 25.10 3.77
CA ALA A 150 2.64 23.84 4.44
C ALA A 150 1.26 23.86 5.13
N VAL A 151 0.60 22.70 5.17
CA VAL A 151 -0.67 22.50 5.91
C VAL A 151 -0.51 21.38 6.95
N PRO A 152 -1.30 21.36 8.05
CA PRO A 152 -1.18 20.35 9.12
C PRO A 152 -1.38 18.89 8.68
N THR A 153 -1.99 18.67 7.50
CA THR A 153 -2.16 17.35 6.87
C THR A 153 -0.95 16.91 6.03
N LEU A 154 0.18 17.62 6.09
CA LEU A 154 1.49 17.22 5.56
C LEU A 154 2.51 17.06 6.70
N ARG A 155 3.48 16.16 6.50
CA ARG A 155 4.66 15.98 7.36
C ARG A 155 5.91 15.85 6.49
N GLU A 156 7.09 15.89 7.09
CA GLU A 156 8.37 15.68 6.39
C GLU A 156 9.25 14.64 7.11
N LEU A 157 10.20 14.08 6.34
CA LEU A 157 11.30 13.21 6.78
C LEU A 157 12.54 13.55 5.97
N GLU A 158 13.74 13.28 6.49
CA GLU A 158 14.91 13.14 5.63
C GLU A 158 14.86 11.79 4.88
N ALA A 159 15.31 11.75 3.63
CA ALA A 159 15.38 10.50 2.86
C ALA A 159 16.16 9.36 3.59
N PRO A 160 17.27 9.63 4.32
CA PRO A 160 17.87 8.69 5.27
C PRO A 160 16.95 8.11 6.35
N GLU A 161 16.09 8.94 6.96
CA GLU A 161 15.16 8.51 8.01
C GLU A 161 14.08 7.62 7.42
N LEU A 162 13.51 8.04 6.29
CA LEU A 162 12.53 7.30 5.51
C LEU A 162 13.06 5.93 5.04
N HIS A 163 14.32 5.86 4.57
CA HIS A 163 14.97 4.58 4.26
C HIS A 163 15.12 3.71 5.52
N ALA A 164 15.54 4.29 6.65
CA ALA A 164 15.76 3.54 7.89
C ALA A 164 14.47 2.96 8.49
N LEU A 165 13.32 3.61 8.27
CA LEU A 165 12.00 3.12 8.64
C LEU A 165 11.51 2.01 7.71
N LEU A 166 11.66 2.18 6.39
CA LEU A 166 11.15 1.23 5.37
C LEU A 166 12.05 0.01 5.13
N GLY A 167 13.33 0.08 5.47
CA GLY A 167 14.33 -0.96 5.14
C GLY A 167 14.63 -1.08 3.63
N TYR A 168 14.04 -0.23 2.79
CA TYR A 168 14.33 -0.05 1.37
C TYR A 168 14.37 1.45 1.04
N THR A 169 15.01 1.82 -0.08
CA THR A 169 15.06 3.21 -0.53
C THR A 169 13.91 3.49 -1.50
N PRO A 170 12.98 4.42 -1.19
CA PRO A 170 11.97 4.86 -2.16
C PRO A 170 12.64 5.52 -3.37
N ALA A 171 12.06 5.29 -4.55
CA ALA A 171 12.59 5.78 -5.81
C ALA A 171 11.48 6.23 -6.77
N SER A 172 11.86 7.07 -7.74
CA SER A 172 11.04 7.54 -8.86
C SER A 172 11.81 7.26 -10.14
N GLU A 173 11.21 6.55 -11.10
CA GLU A 173 11.85 6.24 -12.41
C GLU A 173 13.23 5.55 -12.32
N GLY A 174 13.54 4.93 -11.16
CA GLY A 174 14.82 4.28 -10.85
C GLY A 174 15.75 5.13 -9.97
N GLU A 175 15.50 6.43 -9.82
CA GLU A 175 16.32 7.31 -8.98
C GLU A 175 15.84 7.34 -7.51
N PRO A 176 16.74 7.15 -6.52
CA PRO A 176 16.41 7.31 -5.10
C PRO A 176 15.94 8.72 -4.72
N LEU A 177 14.89 8.84 -3.90
CA LEU A 177 14.46 10.12 -3.31
C LEU A 177 15.57 10.73 -2.44
N ALA A 178 15.67 12.07 -2.38
CA ALA A 178 16.78 12.77 -1.74
C ALA A 178 16.36 13.96 -0.84
N GLY A 179 17.20 14.28 0.15
CA GLY A 179 17.03 15.40 1.07
C GLY A 179 15.72 15.36 1.84
N ARG A 180 15.06 16.52 2.00
CA ARG A 180 13.75 16.60 2.65
C ARG A 180 12.65 16.05 1.75
N VAL A 181 11.92 15.07 2.27
CA VAL A 181 10.81 14.36 1.62
C VAL A 181 9.51 14.69 2.35
N LEU A 182 8.55 15.27 1.63
CA LEU A 182 7.18 15.37 2.11
C LEU A 182 6.56 13.98 2.19
N VAL A 183 5.92 13.72 3.32
CA VAL A 183 5.00 12.61 3.52
C VAL A 183 3.58 13.13 3.33
N VAL A 184 2.83 12.49 2.43
CA VAL A 184 1.43 12.80 2.11
C VAL A 184 0.57 11.59 2.50
N PRO A 185 -0.27 11.70 3.55
CA PRO A 185 -1.04 10.56 4.06
C PRO A 185 -2.27 10.30 3.19
N PHE A 186 -2.49 9.04 2.83
CA PHE A 186 -3.58 8.67 1.92
C PHE A 186 -4.58 7.74 2.63
N TRP A 187 -5.86 8.10 2.56
CA TRP A 187 -6.92 7.53 3.39
C TRP A 187 -7.98 6.83 2.54
N ILE A 188 -8.46 5.66 2.99
CA ILE A 188 -9.65 4.98 2.46
C ILE A 188 -10.65 4.87 3.60
N GLY A 189 -11.75 5.63 3.51
CA GLY A 189 -12.62 5.86 4.66
C GLY A 189 -11.84 6.59 5.77
N GLU A 190 -11.83 6.01 6.97
CA GLU A 190 -11.11 6.53 8.14
C GLU A 190 -9.70 5.91 8.31
N VAL A 191 -9.31 4.97 7.44
CA VAL A 191 -8.07 4.19 7.59
C VAL A 191 -7.02 4.70 6.61
N MET A 192 -5.82 5.02 7.12
CA MET A 192 -4.66 5.31 6.28
C MET A 192 -4.22 4.04 5.53
N SER A 193 -4.19 4.10 4.20
CA SER A 193 -3.93 2.92 3.34
C SER A 193 -2.54 2.90 2.71
N THR A 194 -1.90 4.06 2.58
CA THR A 194 -0.54 4.24 2.05
C THR A 194 -0.07 5.69 2.29
N LEU A 195 1.16 6.00 1.86
CA LEU A 195 1.73 7.33 1.77
C LEU A 195 2.14 7.61 0.32
N GLU A 196 2.01 8.86 -0.13
CA GLU A 196 2.86 9.38 -1.21
C GLU A 196 4.04 10.14 -0.61
N LEU A 197 5.19 10.00 -1.26
CA LEU A 197 6.48 10.49 -0.82
C LEU A 197 7.03 11.40 -1.92
N ILE A 198 7.28 12.67 -1.60
CA ILE A 198 7.66 13.69 -2.60
C ILE A 198 8.93 14.41 -2.15
N ASP A 199 10.02 14.26 -2.89
CA ASP A 199 11.32 14.81 -2.48
C ASP A 199 11.56 16.27 -2.87
N GLU A 200 12.70 16.84 -2.47
CA GLU A 200 13.08 18.22 -2.76
C GLU A 200 13.05 18.56 -4.27
N HIS A 201 13.45 17.61 -5.11
CA HIS A 201 13.41 17.69 -6.57
C HIS A 201 12.01 17.41 -7.17
N GLY A 202 11.06 16.94 -6.36
CA GLY A 202 9.67 16.65 -6.73
C GLY A 202 9.49 15.30 -7.39
N ARG A 203 10.48 14.41 -7.25
CA ARG A 203 10.37 13.01 -7.61
C ARG A 203 9.41 12.34 -6.64
N LYS A 204 8.58 11.43 -7.16
CA LYS A 204 7.45 10.85 -6.41
C LYS A 204 7.61 9.35 -6.23
N SER A 205 7.27 8.88 -5.04
CA SER A 205 7.17 7.45 -4.73
C SER A 205 5.95 7.17 -3.84
N SER A 206 5.70 5.91 -3.52
CA SER A 206 4.61 5.50 -2.62
C SER A 206 4.96 4.18 -1.93
N LEU A 207 4.29 3.83 -0.83
CA LEU A 207 4.60 2.59 -0.13
C LEU A 207 4.27 1.36 -0.96
N ALA A 208 5.20 0.40 -1.00
CA ALA A 208 5.08 -0.81 -1.81
C ALA A 208 3.90 -1.68 -1.34
N GLY A 209 2.95 -1.98 -2.23
CA GLY A 209 1.76 -2.76 -1.90
C GLY A 209 0.63 -1.97 -1.20
N GLY A 210 0.81 -0.67 -0.98
CA GLY A 210 -0.21 0.21 -0.41
C GLY A 210 -1.41 0.40 -1.36
N LEU A 211 -2.62 0.45 -0.79
CA LEU A 211 -3.85 0.49 -1.58
C LEU A 211 -4.23 1.93 -1.95
N LYS A 212 -4.09 2.31 -3.23
CA LYS A 212 -4.53 3.63 -3.74
C LYS A 212 -6.00 3.69 -4.21
N LYS A 213 -6.66 2.53 -4.40
CA LYS A 213 -7.97 2.50 -5.07
C LYS A 213 -9.10 3.03 -4.18
N GLY A 214 -9.68 4.17 -4.56
CA GLY A 214 -10.80 4.81 -3.84
C GLY A 214 -10.40 5.59 -2.59
N GLY A 215 -9.12 5.94 -2.45
CA GLY A 215 -8.64 6.79 -1.36
C GLY A 215 -8.31 8.22 -1.81
N TYR A 216 -8.01 9.08 -0.84
CA TYR A 216 -7.59 10.47 -1.08
C TYR A 216 -6.76 11.04 0.08
N TRP A 217 -6.05 12.14 -0.19
CA TRP A 217 -5.51 13.07 0.80
C TRP A 217 -6.42 14.31 0.89
N ILE A 218 -6.46 15.00 2.04
CA ILE A 218 -7.23 16.24 2.24
C ILE A 218 -6.28 17.40 2.53
N ALA A 219 -6.42 18.52 1.80
CA ALA A 219 -5.78 19.79 2.11
C ALA A 219 -6.55 20.52 3.20
N GLY A 220 -5.86 20.91 4.28
CA GLY A 220 -6.46 21.60 5.42
C GLY A 220 -7.14 20.66 6.43
N LEU A 221 -7.76 21.25 7.46
CA LEU A 221 -8.64 20.51 8.36
C LEU A 221 -9.96 20.23 7.64
N ALA A 222 -10.49 19.02 7.77
CA ALA A 222 -11.86 18.74 7.37
C ALA A 222 -12.81 19.64 8.21
N PRO A 223 -13.91 20.15 7.64
CA PRO A 223 -14.91 20.87 8.42
C PRO A 223 -15.45 19.94 9.52
N PRO A 224 -15.76 20.46 10.72
CA PRO A 224 -16.40 19.66 11.76
C PRO A 224 -17.68 19.01 11.22
N LEU A 225 -17.84 17.71 11.44
CA LEU A 225 -19.00 16.94 10.94
C LEU A 225 -20.29 17.26 11.70
N ASP A 226 -20.19 18.03 12.80
CA ASP A 226 -21.23 18.20 13.83
C ASP A 226 -21.66 19.66 14.05
N GLU A 227 -21.79 20.48 13.00
CA GLU A 227 -22.76 21.61 12.99
C GLU A 227 -23.30 21.91 11.58
N PRO A 228 -24.56 21.55 11.25
CA PRO A 228 -25.22 22.02 10.04
C PRO A 228 -25.62 23.49 10.20
N SER A 229 -24.80 24.40 9.68
CA SER A 229 -25.11 25.83 9.62
C SER A 229 -26.27 26.11 8.65
N LEU A 230 -27.51 26.05 9.18
CA LEU A 230 -28.79 25.97 8.43
C LEU A 230 -29.06 27.01 7.33
N ASN A 231 -28.24 28.06 7.20
CA ASN A 231 -28.41 29.16 6.24
C ASN A 231 -27.11 29.60 5.55
N ALA A 232 -26.04 28.78 5.55
CA ALA A 232 -24.83 29.05 4.77
C ALA A 232 -24.76 28.09 3.56
N PRO A 233 -24.44 28.57 2.35
CA PRO A 233 -24.22 27.67 1.22
C PRO A 233 -22.97 26.82 1.47
N THR A 234 -23.12 25.49 1.37
CA THR A 234 -22.02 24.53 1.57
C THR A 234 -20.86 24.86 0.64
N ALA A 235 -19.68 25.13 1.22
CA ALA A 235 -18.49 25.44 0.43
C ALA A 235 -18.16 24.28 -0.52
N PRO A 236 -17.89 24.53 -1.82
CA PRO A 236 -17.63 23.47 -2.78
C PRO A 236 -16.47 22.56 -2.39
N ILE A 237 -16.54 21.28 -2.77
CA ILE A 237 -15.46 20.30 -2.57
C ILE A 237 -14.66 20.16 -3.86
N LEU A 238 -13.38 20.50 -3.80
CA LEU A 238 -12.44 20.44 -4.91
C LEU A 238 -11.78 19.06 -4.97
N ILE A 239 -11.68 18.45 -6.16
CA ILE A 239 -11.17 17.09 -6.35
C ILE A 239 -10.12 17.09 -7.46
N GLY A 240 -8.84 16.84 -7.16
CA GLY A 240 -7.77 16.87 -8.17
C GLY A 240 -6.82 15.66 -8.10
N GLU A 241 -6.00 15.49 -9.14
CA GLU A 241 -4.99 14.41 -9.18
C GLU A 241 -3.82 14.71 -8.22
N GLY A 242 -3.10 15.80 -8.45
CA GLY A 242 -1.87 16.13 -7.74
C GLY A 242 -2.06 16.93 -6.45
N MET A 243 -1.31 16.57 -5.40
CA MET A 243 -1.23 17.34 -4.13
C MET A 243 -0.98 18.84 -4.36
N ALA A 244 -0.07 19.20 -5.27
CA ALA A 244 0.24 20.61 -5.58
C ALA A 244 -0.95 21.35 -6.23
N THR A 245 -1.58 20.74 -7.24
CA THR A 245 -2.80 21.25 -7.90
C THR A 245 -3.91 21.55 -6.90
N VAL A 246 -4.14 20.61 -5.99
CA VAL A 246 -5.17 20.64 -4.94
C VAL A 246 -4.84 21.68 -3.87
N LEU A 247 -3.58 21.74 -3.42
CA LEU A 247 -3.13 22.69 -2.41
C LEU A 247 -3.08 24.14 -2.94
N SER A 248 -2.81 24.34 -4.24
CA SER A 248 -3.00 25.65 -4.89
C SER A 248 -4.46 26.08 -4.92
N ALA A 249 -5.37 25.15 -5.24
CA ALA A 249 -6.80 25.43 -5.30
C ALA A 249 -7.38 25.72 -3.89
N TYR A 250 -6.95 24.96 -2.87
CA TYR A 250 -7.20 25.25 -1.44
C TYR A 250 -6.73 26.67 -1.07
N ARG A 251 -5.46 27.01 -1.34
CA ARG A 251 -4.88 28.34 -1.06
C ARG A 251 -5.62 29.49 -1.75
N ALA A 252 -6.19 29.23 -2.93
CA ALA A 252 -6.90 30.22 -3.74
C ALA A 252 -8.38 30.44 -3.34
N THR A 253 -8.96 29.55 -2.53
CA THR A 253 -10.42 29.52 -2.26
C THR A 253 -10.79 29.40 -0.79
N GLY A 254 -9.95 28.77 0.04
CA GLY A 254 -10.31 28.33 1.39
C GLY A 254 -11.25 27.10 1.42
N TRP A 255 -11.54 26.51 0.27
CA TRP A 255 -12.48 25.38 0.14
C TRP A 255 -11.79 24.03 0.41
N VAL A 256 -12.58 23.06 0.88
CA VAL A 256 -12.10 21.69 1.11
C VAL A 256 -11.61 21.10 -0.21
N ALA A 257 -10.36 20.64 -0.24
CA ALA A 257 -9.75 20.14 -1.47
C ALA A 257 -9.08 18.78 -1.23
N VAL A 258 -9.32 17.81 -2.11
CA VAL A 258 -8.78 16.44 -2.00
C VAL A 258 -7.90 16.05 -3.19
N ALA A 259 -6.83 15.30 -2.93
CA ALA A 259 -5.94 14.75 -3.95
C ALA A 259 -6.06 13.24 -4.07
N THR A 260 -6.26 12.72 -5.29
CA THR A 260 -6.44 11.29 -5.56
C THR A 260 -5.14 10.57 -5.91
N LEU A 261 -4.05 11.32 -6.11
CA LEU A 261 -2.69 10.87 -6.47
C LEU A 261 -2.58 10.13 -7.81
N SER A 262 -3.67 10.04 -8.58
CA SER A 262 -3.70 9.55 -9.95
C SER A 262 -5.01 9.92 -10.66
N SER A 263 -4.94 10.24 -11.95
CA SER A 263 -6.10 10.37 -12.83
C SER A 263 -6.87 9.04 -12.94
N GLY A 264 -6.21 7.91 -12.73
CA GLY A 264 -6.86 6.60 -12.67
C GLY A 264 -7.83 6.42 -11.49
N THR A 265 -7.69 7.19 -10.41
CA THR A 265 -8.54 7.12 -9.21
C THR A 265 -9.60 8.24 -9.16
N LEU A 266 -9.46 9.31 -9.96
CA LEU A 266 -10.37 10.47 -9.99
C LEU A 266 -11.88 10.09 -10.02
N PRO A 267 -12.37 9.25 -10.96
CA PRO A 267 -13.82 9.00 -11.04
C PRO A 267 -14.37 8.24 -9.83
N GLN A 268 -13.58 7.34 -9.24
CA GLN A 268 -14.01 6.60 -8.06
C GLN A 268 -14.07 7.50 -6.82
N VAL A 269 -13.11 8.41 -6.63
CA VAL A 269 -13.12 9.33 -5.49
C VAL A 269 -14.26 10.35 -5.64
N ALA A 270 -14.50 10.85 -6.85
CA ALA A 270 -15.60 11.75 -7.13
C ALA A 270 -16.98 11.10 -6.87
N GLY A 271 -17.15 9.82 -7.26
CA GLY A 271 -18.33 9.04 -6.87
C GLY A 271 -18.48 8.90 -5.36
N ILE A 272 -17.42 8.46 -4.64
CA ILE A 272 -17.43 8.31 -3.17
C ILE A 272 -17.78 9.62 -2.45
N LEU A 273 -17.37 10.78 -2.98
CA LEU A 273 -17.71 12.08 -2.42
C LEU A 273 -19.13 12.54 -2.77
N ARG A 274 -19.66 12.21 -3.96
CA ARG A 274 -21.08 12.44 -4.28
C ARG A 274 -21.99 11.57 -3.40
N ASP A 275 -21.66 10.30 -3.23
CA ASP A 275 -22.42 9.36 -2.37
C ASP A 275 -22.46 9.84 -0.90
N ARG A 276 -21.38 10.48 -0.43
CA ARG A 276 -21.26 11.02 0.93
C ARG A 276 -21.87 12.42 1.09
N HIS A 277 -21.82 13.24 0.06
CA HIS A 277 -22.28 14.62 0.07
C HIS A 277 -23.18 14.89 -1.17
N PRO A 278 -24.41 14.34 -1.21
CA PRO A 278 -25.26 14.41 -2.40
C PRO A 278 -25.54 15.84 -2.87
N ASP A 279 -25.75 16.75 -1.92
CA ASP A 279 -26.13 18.14 -2.15
C ASP A 279 -24.93 19.12 -2.19
N ALA A 280 -23.69 18.61 -2.11
CA ALA A 280 -22.51 19.48 -2.20
C ALA A 280 -22.15 19.82 -3.65
N GLU A 281 -21.73 21.06 -3.87
CA GLU A 281 -21.09 21.46 -5.12
C GLU A 281 -19.72 20.80 -5.22
N LEU A 282 -19.55 19.90 -6.20
CA LEU A 282 -18.30 19.21 -6.45
C LEU A 282 -17.60 19.83 -7.67
N VAL A 283 -16.29 20.05 -7.59
CA VAL A 283 -15.50 20.58 -8.72
C VAL A 283 -14.27 19.70 -8.95
N VAL A 284 -14.23 19.01 -10.08
CA VAL A 284 -13.08 18.20 -10.51
C VAL A 284 -12.05 19.10 -11.21
N LEU A 285 -10.86 19.17 -10.62
CA LEU A 285 -9.68 19.84 -11.16
C LEU A 285 -8.99 18.89 -12.15
N GLY A 286 -9.07 19.18 -13.44
CA GLY A 286 -8.36 18.45 -14.49
C GLY A 286 -7.11 19.18 -14.96
N ASP A 287 -6.03 18.43 -15.11
CA ASP A 287 -4.79 18.91 -15.75
C ASP A 287 -4.90 18.76 -17.28
N ILE A 288 -4.36 19.72 -18.04
CA ILE A 288 -4.41 19.70 -19.51
C ILE A 288 -3.52 18.58 -20.06
N GLY A 289 -4.08 17.74 -20.94
CA GLY A 289 -3.37 16.62 -21.56
C GLY A 289 -3.85 15.25 -21.06
N PRO A 290 -2.95 14.28 -20.75
CA PRO A 290 -3.34 12.88 -20.50
C PRO A 290 -4.37 12.67 -19.37
N GLY A 291 -4.37 13.51 -18.34
CA GLY A 291 -5.31 13.44 -17.22
C GLY A 291 -6.73 13.94 -17.56
N GLU A 292 -6.87 14.80 -18.58
CA GLU A 292 -8.10 15.53 -18.88
C GLU A 292 -9.29 14.60 -19.16
N ALA A 293 -9.07 13.50 -19.90
CA ALA A 293 -10.11 12.52 -20.20
C ALA A 293 -10.67 11.85 -18.93
N LYS A 294 -9.84 11.68 -17.89
CA LYS A 294 -10.27 11.12 -16.60
C LYS A 294 -10.92 12.15 -15.69
N ALA A 295 -10.47 13.41 -15.74
CA ALA A 295 -11.18 14.51 -15.09
C ALA A 295 -12.58 14.71 -15.68
N ARG A 296 -12.72 14.66 -17.02
CA ARG A 296 -14.01 14.68 -17.74
C ARG A 296 -14.91 13.51 -17.36
N GLN A 297 -14.37 12.29 -17.31
CA GLN A 297 -15.11 11.11 -16.85
C GLN A 297 -15.59 11.29 -15.40
N ALA A 298 -14.71 11.70 -14.49
CA ALA A 298 -15.04 11.90 -13.08
C ALA A 298 -16.13 12.96 -12.89
N ALA A 299 -16.03 14.10 -13.60
CA ALA A 299 -17.02 15.15 -13.58
C ALA A 299 -18.41 14.64 -14.01
N LEU A 300 -18.47 13.92 -15.13
CA LEU A 300 -19.72 13.36 -15.65
C LEU A 300 -20.32 12.29 -14.72
N GLU A 301 -19.52 11.33 -14.25
CA GLU A 301 -19.98 10.20 -13.42
C GLU A 301 -20.39 10.62 -12.00
N SER A 302 -19.91 11.77 -11.50
CA SER A 302 -20.25 12.31 -10.17
C SER A 302 -21.14 13.58 -10.22
N GLN A 303 -21.66 13.95 -11.40
CA GLN A 303 -22.44 15.18 -11.61
C GLN A 303 -21.73 16.45 -11.12
N ALA A 304 -20.39 16.47 -11.16
CA ALA A 304 -19.54 17.55 -10.68
C ALA A 304 -19.16 18.51 -11.81
N HIS A 305 -18.84 19.76 -11.47
CA HIS A 305 -18.29 20.72 -12.42
C HIS A 305 -16.88 20.30 -12.85
N LEU A 306 -16.55 20.45 -14.13
CA LEU A 306 -15.17 20.32 -14.60
C LEU A 306 -14.49 21.69 -14.58
N ALA A 307 -13.37 21.77 -13.88
CA ALA A 307 -12.45 22.90 -13.95
C ALA A 307 -11.14 22.49 -14.64
N LEU A 308 -10.74 23.27 -15.64
CA LEU A 308 -9.43 23.19 -16.29
C LEU A 308 -8.72 24.55 -16.11
N PRO A 309 -7.39 24.56 -15.91
CA PRO A 309 -6.63 25.80 -15.83
C PRO A 309 -6.64 26.54 -17.17
N VAL A 310 -6.36 27.84 -17.14
CA VAL A 310 -6.30 28.69 -18.34
C VAL A 310 -4.97 29.41 -18.37
N PHE A 311 -4.28 29.29 -19.50
CA PHE A 311 -2.95 29.83 -19.72
C PHE A 311 -2.94 30.81 -20.89
N ALA A 312 -1.92 31.66 -20.96
CA ALA A 312 -1.58 32.38 -22.18
C ALA A 312 -1.04 31.39 -23.25
N ALA A 313 -1.01 31.82 -24.51
CA ALA A 313 -0.26 31.10 -25.54
C ALA A 313 1.22 30.92 -25.10
N ASP A 314 1.79 29.77 -25.45
CA ASP A 314 3.20 29.41 -25.20
C ASP A 314 3.66 29.49 -23.72
N ALA A 315 2.72 29.45 -22.77
CA ALA A 315 2.99 29.49 -21.34
C ALA A 315 3.85 28.29 -20.86
N GLN A 316 5.04 28.58 -20.36
CA GLN A 316 5.99 27.58 -19.88
C GLN A 316 6.56 27.93 -18.50
N ILE A 317 6.91 26.88 -17.73
CA ILE A 317 7.68 26.96 -16.50
C ILE A 317 8.90 26.04 -16.67
N ASN A 318 10.12 26.58 -16.55
CA ASN A 318 11.37 25.82 -16.70
C ASN A 318 11.42 24.97 -18.00
N TYR A 319 11.05 25.59 -19.13
CA TYR A 319 10.98 24.97 -20.47
C TYR A 319 9.98 23.81 -20.62
N LYS A 320 9.03 23.67 -19.69
CA LYS A 320 7.90 22.73 -19.78
C LYS A 320 6.60 23.51 -19.94
N THR A 321 5.72 23.07 -20.84
CA THR A 321 4.35 23.58 -20.98
C THR A 321 3.63 23.49 -19.63
N ALA A 322 2.95 24.57 -19.23
CA ALA A 322 2.13 24.56 -18.02
C ALA A 322 0.86 23.72 -18.23
N THR A 323 0.51 22.86 -17.27
CA THR A 323 -0.64 21.94 -17.41
C THR A 323 -1.60 21.91 -16.23
N ASP A 324 -1.15 22.23 -15.02
CA ASP A 324 -1.93 22.09 -13.77
C ASP A 324 -2.35 23.46 -13.16
N PHE A 325 -3.31 23.45 -12.23
CA PHE A 325 -3.75 24.67 -11.52
C PHE A 325 -2.66 25.30 -10.63
N ASN A 326 -1.64 24.54 -10.23
CA ASN A 326 -0.50 25.10 -9.54
C ASN A 326 0.34 25.96 -10.50
N ASP A 327 0.59 25.49 -11.71
CA ASP A 327 1.35 26.21 -12.72
C ASP A 327 0.59 27.49 -13.11
N MET A 328 -0.74 27.43 -13.14
CA MET A 328 -1.61 28.61 -13.26
C MET A 328 -1.42 29.58 -12.08
N ALA A 329 -1.29 29.10 -10.85
CA ALA A 329 -0.99 29.94 -9.69
C ALA A 329 0.44 30.52 -9.71
N VAL A 330 1.43 29.80 -10.25
CA VAL A 330 2.81 30.28 -10.41
C VAL A 330 2.90 31.38 -11.48
N LEU A 331 2.12 31.28 -12.56
CA LEU A 331 2.13 32.23 -13.68
C LEU A 331 1.20 33.43 -13.48
N ALA A 332 -0.01 33.22 -12.96
CA ALA A 332 -1.08 34.24 -12.86
C ALA A 332 -1.54 34.55 -11.42
N GLY A 333 -0.97 33.88 -10.41
CA GLY A 333 -1.26 34.11 -9.00
C GLY A 333 -2.50 33.36 -8.48
N PHE A 334 -2.51 33.09 -7.16
CA PHE A 334 -3.61 32.39 -6.49
C PHE A 334 -4.96 33.11 -6.60
N ALA A 335 -4.98 34.44 -6.67
CA ALA A 335 -6.21 35.22 -6.88
C ALA A 335 -6.93 34.81 -8.18
N ARG A 336 -6.18 34.68 -9.29
CA ARG A 336 -6.75 34.33 -10.60
C ARG A 336 -7.22 32.88 -10.68
N VAL A 337 -6.59 31.97 -9.94
CA VAL A 337 -7.09 30.59 -9.74
C VAL A 337 -8.41 30.62 -8.95
N GLY A 338 -8.48 31.42 -7.89
CA GLY A 338 -9.68 31.54 -7.05
C GLY A 338 -10.87 32.14 -7.79
N GLU A 339 -10.64 33.17 -8.60
CA GLU A 339 -11.64 33.72 -9.53
C GLU A 339 -12.19 32.64 -10.46
N ARG A 340 -11.30 31.89 -11.14
CA ARG A 340 -11.68 30.85 -12.11
C ARG A 340 -12.49 29.73 -11.47
N LEU A 341 -12.14 29.32 -10.25
CA LEU A 341 -12.88 28.27 -9.53
C LEU A 341 -14.25 28.76 -9.04
N ARG A 342 -14.38 30.03 -8.63
CA ARG A 342 -15.67 30.66 -8.28
C ARG A 342 -16.58 30.84 -9.50
N GLU A 343 -16.04 31.30 -10.62
CA GLU A 343 -16.72 31.42 -11.92
C GLU A 343 -17.26 30.08 -12.45
N ILE A 344 -16.59 28.97 -12.12
CA ILE A 344 -17.03 27.62 -12.49
C ILE A 344 -18.09 27.10 -11.52
N ALA A 345 -17.82 27.13 -10.21
CA ALA A 345 -18.71 26.55 -9.19
C ALA A 345 -20.08 27.25 -9.11
N PHE A 346 -20.14 28.57 -9.36
CA PHE A 346 -21.37 29.36 -9.21
C PHE A 346 -21.98 29.83 -10.53
N ARG A 347 -21.57 29.24 -11.67
CA ARG A 347 -22.01 29.68 -13.02
C ARG A 347 -23.53 29.70 -13.21
N HIS A 348 -24.29 28.91 -12.46
CA HIS A 348 -25.75 28.86 -12.53
C HIS A 348 -26.45 29.69 -11.43
N ALA A 349 -25.74 30.17 -10.42
CA ALA A 349 -26.33 30.92 -9.30
C ALA A 349 -26.77 32.33 -9.70
N GLU A 350 -26.00 33.03 -10.55
CA GLU A 350 -26.32 34.40 -10.98
C GLU A 350 -27.61 34.48 -11.83
N VAL A 351 -27.95 33.43 -12.58
CA VAL A 351 -29.13 33.39 -13.45
C VAL A 351 -30.43 33.37 -12.65
N ALA A 352 -30.43 32.80 -11.44
CA ALA A 352 -31.62 32.61 -10.62
C ALA A 352 -32.08 33.88 -9.85
N VAL A 353 -31.28 34.95 -9.82
CA VAL A 353 -31.51 36.12 -8.97
C VAL A 353 -32.13 37.32 -9.73
N VAL A 354 -32.21 37.25 -11.05
CA VAL A 354 -32.58 38.40 -11.91
C VAL A 354 -34.09 38.47 -12.25
N ASP A 355 -34.84 37.37 -12.12
CA ASP A 355 -36.18 37.23 -12.72
C ASP A 355 -37.35 37.19 -11.70
N VAL A 356 -37.39 38.15 -10.77
CA VAL A 356 -38.57 38.41 -9.93
C VAL A 356 -38.83 39.92 -9.68
N ASP A 357 -38.69 40.79 -10.70
CA ASP A 357 -39.46 42.05 -10.74
C ASP A 357 -39.53 42.71 -12.13
N ALA A 358 -40.51 42.32 -12.96
CA ALA A 358 -40.82 42.98 -14.24
C ALA A 358 -42.29 42.77 -14.65
N THR A 359 -43.20 43.63 -14.20
CA THR A 359 -44.63 43.48 -14.47
C THR A 359 -45.05 43.90 -15.89
N TRP A 360 -45.62 42.94 -16.63
CA TRP A 360 -46.78 43.08 -17.54
C TRP A 360 -46.92 44.34 -18.43
N SER A 361 -46.78 44.17 -19.74
CA SER A 361 -47.50 44.98 -20.74
C SER A 361 -47.81 44.16 -22.00
N VAL A 362 -48.92 44.45 -22.68
CA VAL A 362 -49.49 43.59 -23.75
C VAL A 362 -49.95 44.42 -24.95
N ALA A 363 -49.37 44.15 -26.12
CA ALA A 363 -49.99 44.24 -27.46
C ALA A 363 -49.03 43.74 -28.55
N THR A 364 -49.39 43.38 -29.80
CA THR A 364 -50.55 42.67 -30.39
C THR A 364 -50.22 42.48 -31.90
N ALA A 365 -50.55 41.30 -32.48
CA ALA A 365 -50.48 40.95 -33.91
C ALA A 365 -49.08 40.85 -34.60
N GLY A 366 -48.88 39.97 -35.60
CA GLY A 366 -49.76 38.88 -36.06
C GLY A 366 -49.34 38.23 -37.40
N ARG A 367 -49.91 37.04 -37.70
CA ARG A 367 -49.75 36.15 -38.90
C ARG A 367 -48.32 35.58 -39.09
N ALA A 368 -48.02 34.27 -39.16
CA ALA A 368 -48.69 33.01 -39.57
C ALA A 368 -48.51 32.60 -41.06
N ALA A 369 -47.69 31.55 -41.31
CA ALA A 369 -47.74 30.62 -42.46
C ALA A 369 -46.83 29.39 -42.22
N VAL A 370 -47.28 28.17 -42.57
CA VAL A 370 -46.61 26.84 -42.43
C VAL A 370 -47.34 25.83 -43.35
N PRO A 371 -46.75 24.75 -43.93
CA PRO A 371 -45.41 24.50 -44.49
C PRO A 371 -45.52 24.42 -46.06
N PRO A 372 -44.97 23.48 -46.88
CA PRO A 372 -44.81 22.01 -46.71
C PRO A 372 -43.37 21.47 -46.93
N ALA A 373 -43.21 20.14 -46.88
CA ALA A 373 -41.95 19.42 -47.15
C ALA A 373 -41.95 18.73 -48.54
N ASN A 374 -40.79 18.22 -48.98
CA ASN A 374 -40.61 16.86 -49.51
C ASN A 374 -39.11 16.55 -49.84
N ASP A 375 -38.65 15.40 -49.34
CA ASP A 375 -37.75 14.39 -49.94
C ASP A 375 -36.56 14.77 -50.85
N MET A 376 -35.33 14.49 -50.37
CA MET A 376 -34.39 13.57 -51.05
C MET A 376 -33.20 13.16 -50.15
N GLU A 377 -32.85 11.87 -50.19
CA GLU A 377 -31.61 11.23 -49.66
C GLU A 377 -30.46 11.36 -50.71
N PRO A 378 -29.15 11.06 -50.42
CA PRO A 378 -28.68 9.83 -49.76
C PRO A 378 -27.37 9.90 -48.92
N ASP A 379 -26.79 8.71 -48.68
CA ASP A 379 -25.40 8.35 -48.29
C ASP A 379 -24.98 8.32 -46.81
N GLU A 380 -25.16 7.14 -46.19
CA GLU A 380 -24.32 6.62 -45.10
C GLU A 380 -22.98 6.04 -45.63
N PRO A 381 -21.88 6.14 -44.85
CA PRO A 381 -20.78 5.17 -44.91
C PRO A 381 -20.79 4.24 -43.68
N LYS A 382 -20.95 2.93 -43.92
CA LYS A 382 -20.96 1.89 -42.87
C LYS A 382 -19.59 1.22 -42.64
N GLU A 383 -19.45 0.67 -41.42
CA GLU A 383 -18.56 -0.42 -41.01
C GLU A 383 -17.02 -0.29 -41.15
N SER A 384 -16.33 -0.49 -40.01
CA SER A 384 -15.53 -1.71 -39.85
C SER A 384 -15.29 -2.03 -38.36
N ILE A 385 -15.30 -3.32 -37.99
CA ILE A 385 -15.06 -3.81 -36.62
C ILE A 385 -13.95 -4.86 -36.63
N MET A 386 -13.03 -4.74 -35.65
CA MET A 386 -11.99 -5.67 -35.20
C MET A 386 -12.01 -7.12 -35.72
N GLY A 387 -10.84 -7.65 -36.11
CA GLY A 387 -10.59 -9.09 -36.07
C GLY A 387 -9.25 -9.60 -36.62
N ASN A 388 -8.54 -10.39 -35.79
CA ASN A 388 -7.46 -11.35 -36.18
C ASN A 388 -6.12 -10.70 -36.63
N VAL A 389 -4.96 -11.37 -36.57
CA VAL A 389 -4.65 -12.82 -36.62
C VAL A 389 -3.77 -13.29 -35.45
N LYS A 390 -4.00 -14.54 -35.02
CA LYS A 390 -3.13 -15.31 -34.12
C LYS A 390 -2.44 -16.44 -34.91
N GLN A 391 -1.17 -16.72 -34.59
CA GLN A 391 -0.50 -18.04 -34.75
C GLN A 391 -0.22 -18.59 -36.16
N ARG A 392 1.08 -18.74 -36.48
CA ARG A 392 1.64 -19.89 -37.24
C ARG A 392 2.96 -20.32 -36.60
N LEU A 393 3.25 -21.62 -36.66
CA LEU A 393 4.48 -22.26 -36.19
C LEU A 393 4.88 -23.35 -37.19
N VAL A 394 6.19 -23.45 -37.47
CA VAL A 394 6.94 -24.66 -37.87
C VAL A 394 6.73 -25.22 -39.30
N ASN A 395 7.88 -25.38 -39.99
CA ASN A 395 8.19 -26.21 -41.18
C ASN A 395 7.46 -25.84 -42.51
N GLU A 396 8.04 -25.99 -43.71
CA GLU A 396 9.37 -26.44 -44.18
C GLU A 396 9.58 -25.95 -45.66
N ALA A 397 10.71 -26.01 -46.38
CA ALA A 397 12.08 -26.53 -46.17
C ALA A 397 13.07 -25.81 -47.14
N GLN A 398 14.24 -26.42 -47.40
CA GLN A 398 15.19 -26.22 -48.51
C GLN A 398 16.19 -25.02 -48.47
N GLU A 399 17.43 -25.41 -48.13
CA GLU A 399 18.76 -24.91 -48.50
C GLU A 399 18.98 -24.49 -49.98
N PRO A 400 20.18 -23.99 -50.44
CA PRO A 400 21.50 -23.89 -49.75
C PRO A 400 22.30 -22.58 -49.92
N SER A 401 23.30 -22.34 -49.04
CA SER A 401 24.75 -22.28 -49.43
C SER A 401 25.67 -21.38 -48.58
N ARG A 402 26.73 -22.01 -48.01
CA ARG A 402 28.13 -21.49 -47.87
C ARG A 402 28.34 -20.32 -46.85
N ARG A 403 29.41 -20.29 -46.02
CA ARG A 403 30.68 -21.07 -45.99
C ARG A 403 31.33 -21.06 -44.59
N ARG A 404 31.82 -22.24 -44.12
CA ARG A 404 32.99 -22.56 -43.25
C ARG A 404 33.40 -21.63 -42.07
N GLY A 405 33.66 -22.10 -40.84
CA GLY A 405 33.49 -23.44 -40.20
C GLY A 405 34.66 -23.92 -39.30
N SER A 406 34.47 -25.07 -38.60
CA SER A 406 35.43 -25.82 -37.74
C SER A 406 35.79 -25.20 -36.37
N LYS A 407 36.04 -25.96 -35.27
CA LYS A 407 36.23 -27.42 -35.00
C LYS A 407 35.60 -27.79 -33.62
N ARG A 408 34.92 -28.94 -33.44
CA ARG A 408 35.37 -30.22 -32.80
C ARG A 408 35.83 -30.09 -31.31
N THR A 409 35.49 -30.96 -30.34
CA THR A 409 34.80 -32.29 -30.37
C THR A 409 34.23 -32.69 -28.99
N ALA A 410 33.23 -33.58 -28.95
CA ALA A 410 32.89 -34.43 -27.79
C ALA A 410 33.45 -35.87 -27.97
N PRO A 411 33.23 -36.82 -27.03
CA PRO A 411 32.12 -37.75 -27.21
C PRO A 411 31.36 -38.19 -25.93
N GLN A 412 30.32 -39.01 -26.11
CA GLN A 412 29.36 -39.50 -25.09
C GLN A 412 29.01 -40.99 -25.35
N GLN A 413 28.88 -41.80 -24.30
CA GLN A 413 28.24 -43.14 -24.26
C GLN A 413 27.77 -43.43 -22.82
N ALA A 414 26.71 -44.18 -22.50
CA ALA A 414 25.57 -44.72 -23.27
C ALA A 414 24.39 -45.06 -22.29
N ALA A 415 23.23 -45.48 -22.80
CA ALA A 415 22.06 -46.02 -22.05
C ALA A 415 22.11 -47.59 -22.02
N THR A 416 21.20 -48.41 -21.47
CA THR A 416 19.76 -48.36 -21.02
C THR A 416 19.59 -49.17 -19.68
N SER A 417 18.44 -49.67 -19.15
CA SER A 417 17.01 -49.73 -19.54
C SER A 417 16.07 -49.97 -18.32
N GLU A 418 14.76 -49.76 -18.54
CA GLU A 418 13.59 -50.48 -17.98
C GLU A 418 13.17 -50.45 -16.47
N SER A 419 11.94 -50.93 -16.26
CA SER A 419 11.00 -50.73 -15.13
C SER A 419 10.59 -52.10 -14.50
N PRO A 420 9.62 -52.29 -13.55
CA PRO A 420 8.61 -51.35 -13.00
C PRO A 420 8.27 -51.46 -11.47
N MET A 421 7.21 -50.73 -11.09
CA MET A 421 6.41 -50.73 -9.83
C MET A 421 5.71 -52.09 -9.51
N PRO A 422 5.02 -52.35 -8.36
CA PRO A 422 4.22 -51.38 -7.57
C PRO A 422 3.92 -51.61 -6.05
N ALA A 423 2.98 -50.78 -5.55
CA ALA A 423 1.99 -51.03 -4.49
C ALA A 423 2.32 -50.67 -3.03
N ALA A 424 1.25 -50.37 -2.28
CA ALA A 424 1.25 -49.75 -0.96
C ALA A 424 0.54 -50.61 0.10
N ALA A 425 0.76 -50.32 1.39
CA ALA A 425 -0.09 -50.73 2.50
C ALA A 425 0.04 -49.76 3.70
N SER A 426 -1.02 -49.63 4.50
CA SER A 426 -1.10 -48.76 5.69
C SER A 426 -1.48 -49.57 6.93
N VAL A 427 -0.83 -49.35 8.08
CA VAL A 427 -1.28 -49.78 9.42
C VAL A 427 -0.84 -48.73 10.45
N ALA A 428 -1.55 -48.62 11.58
CA ALA A 428 -1.25 -47.68 12.66
C ALA A 428 -1.40 -48.30 14.08
N THR A 429 -0.75 -47.67 15.06
CA THR A 429 -1.09 -47.62 16.49
C THR A 429 -1.02 -48.90 17.37
N SER A 430 0.01 -48.96 18.23
CA SER A 430 -0.06 -49.32 19.68
C SER A 430 1.28 -48.88 20.33
N VAL A 431 1.37 -48.08 21.39
CA VAL A 431 0.73 -48.06 22.73
C VAL A 431 1.24 -49.18 23.66
N ALA A 432 2.22 -48.83 24.50
CA ALA A 432 2.48 -49.47 25.80
C ALA A 432 3.24 -48.48 26.72
N THR A 433 2.80 -48.35 27.98
CA THR A 433 3.40 -47.48 29.00
C THR A 433 3.82 -48.29 30.22
N SER A 434 4.97 -47.98 30.81
CA SER A 434 5.29 -48.31 32.21
C SER A 434 6.36 -47.35 32.76
N ALA A 435 6.29 -47.05 34.05
CA ALA A 435 7.16 -46.10 34.74
C ALA A 435 7.77 -46.73 36.01
N ALA A 436 8.94 -46.24 36.43
CA ALA A 436 9.49 -46.49 37.77
C ALA A 436 10.51 -45.40 38.18
N THR A 437 10.51 -45.09 39.47
CA THR A 437 11.39 -44.19 40.24
C THR A 437 11.65 -44.87 41.61
N PRO A 438 12.48 -44.36 42.56
CA PRO A 438 13.54 -43.34 42.54
C PRO A 438 14.83 -43.84 43.28
N ALA A 439 15.55 -42.92 43.96
CA ALA A 439 16.67 -43.08 44.93
C ALA A 439 18.06 -43.41 44.34
N THR A 440 19.17 -42.67 44.54
CA THR A 440 19.75 -41.87 45.67
C THR A 440 20.67 -42.67 46.59
N VAL A 441 21.98 -42.34 46.59
CA VAL A 441 22.93 -42.33 47.74
C VAL A 441 24.34 -41.86 47.27
N GLU A 442 25.04 -41.13 48.13
CA GLU A 442 26.44 -40.62 48.06
C GLU A 442 27.21 -41.08 49.33
N PRO A 443 28.52 -40.82 49.56
CA PRO A 443 29.68 -40.61 48.66
C PRO A 443 30.94 -41.43 49.11
N ALA A 444 32.13 -41.22 48.50
CA ALA A 444 33.44 -41.67 49.02
C ALA A 444 34.61 -40.78 48.50
N VAL A 445 35.81 -40.82 49.13
CA VAL A 445 36.83 -39.73 49.04
C VAL A 445 38.28 -40.19 48.75
N GLY A 446 38.89 -39.60 47.69
CA GLY A 446 40.34 -39.31 47.55
C GLY A 446 41.34 -40.47 47.35
N PRO A 447 42.66 -40.21 47.17
CA PRO A 447 43.35 -38.90 47.03
C PRO A 447 44.34 -38.79 45.81
N SER A 448 44.93 -37.60 45.63
CA SER A 448 46.23 -37.19 45.02
C SER A 448 46.98 -38.00 43.92
N ALA A 449 47.74 -37.41 42.98
CA ALA A 449 47.86 -36.01 42.51
C ALA A 449 48.83 -35.90 41.30
N SER A 450 48.55 -35.01 40.34
CA SER A 450 49.57 -34.40 39.45
C SER A 450 49.02 -33.22 38.61
N GLU A 451 49.68 -32.06 38.69
CA GLU A 451 49.62 -30.92 37.76
C GLU A 451 50.82 -30.97 36.78
N PRO A 452 50.97 -30.14 35.72
CA PRO A 452 50.33 -28.84 35.37
C PRO A 452 49.71 -28.86 33.94
N PRO A 453 49.42 -27.75 33.20
CA PRO A 453 49.57 -26.30 33.46
C PRO A 453 48.22 -25.50 33.31
N PRO A 454 48.20 -24.15 33.42
CA PRO A 454 46.94 -23.45 33.70
C PRO A 454 46.04 -23.30 32.47
N VAL A 455 44.85 -23.90 32.54
CA VAL A 455 43.72 -23.51 31.69
C VAL A 455 43.23 -22.16 32.19
N ALA A 456 43.28 -21.12 31.35
CA ALA A 456 42.76 -19.81 31.70
C ALA A 456 41.28 -19.93 32.13
N SER A 457 40.95 -19.35 33.28
CA SER A 457 39.61 -19.45 33.86
C SER A 457 38.57 -18.93 32.87
N SER A 458 37.65 -19.82 32.46
CA SER A 458 36.53 -19.44 31.59
C SER A 458 35.76 -18.32 32.30
N GLN A 459 35.75 -17.13 31.69
CA GLN A 459 35.17 -15.94 32.30
C GLN A 459 33.66 -16.10 32.40
N MET A 460 33.21 -16.63 33.55
CA MET A 460 31.80 -16.78 33.86
C MET A 460 31.16 -15.39 33.82
N ALA A 461 30.28 -15.18 32.83
CA ALA A 461 29.68 -13.88 32.57
C ALA A 461 29.08 -13.28 33.85
N PRO A 462 29.24 -11.97 34.09
CA PRO A 462 28.86 -11.35 35.35
C PRO A 462 27.38 -11.62 35.63
N ARG A 463 27.11 -12.32 36.74
CA ARG A 463 25.75 -12.51 37.24
C ARG A 463 25.17 -11.12 37.52
N ARG A 464 24.08 -10.78 36.84
CA ARG A 464 23.33 -9.55 37.15
C ARG A 464 22.91 -9.59 38.63
N PRO A 465 22.89 -8.44 39.33
CA PRO A 465 22.27 -8.35 40.64
C PRO A 465 20.83 -8.87 40.61
N LEU A 466 20.34 -9.34 41.76
CA LEU A 466 18.93 -9.71 41.88
C LEU A 466 18.08 -8.43 41.84
N VAL A 467 16.95 -8.49 41.13
CA VAL A 467 15.99 -7.38 41.08
C VAL A 467 15.37 -7.21 42.46
N GLY A 468 15.56 -6.03 43.06
CA GLY A 468 15.09 -5.68 44.39
C GLY A 468 13.67 -5.11 44.41
N GLU A 469 13.37 -4.32 45.43
CA GLU A 469 12.05 -3.71 45.62
C GLU A 469 11.83 -2.45 44.77
N PRO A 470 10.58 -1.94 44.62
CA PRO A 470 10.32 -0.69 43.93
C PRO A 470 11.02 0.46 44.62
N LEU A 471 11.65 1.35 43.84
CA LEU A 471 12.41 2.49 44.37
C LEU A 471 11.52 3.54 45.06
N PHE A 472 10.22 3.55 44.74
CA PHE A 472 9.17 4.37 45.32
C PHE A 472 7.79 3.77 44.94
N ALA A 473 6.71 4.22 45.56
CA ALA A 473 5.35 3.73 45.29
C ALA A 473 4.69 4.48 44.11
N VAL A 474 3.75 3.82 43.43
CA VAL A 474 2.92 4.48 42.39
C VAL A 474 2.10 5.65 42.95
N ALA A 475 1.79 5.63 44.24
CA ALA A 475 1.10 6.73 44.93
C ALA A 475 1.96 8.01 45.03
N ASP A 476 3.28 7.88 45.00
CA ASP A 476 4.23 9.01 45.10
C ASP A 476 4.37 9.75 43.75
N VAL A 477 3.87 9.18 42.65
CA VAL A 477 3.80 9.85 41.34
C VAL A 477 2.66 10.87 41.36
N PRO A 478 2.92 12.16 41.03
CA PRO A 478 1.91 13.21 41.04
C PRO A 478 0.66 12.84 40.22
N ASN A 479 -0.52 13.23 40.72
CA ASN A 479 -1.81 12.90 40.12
C ASN A 479 -1.90 13.35 38.65
N GLU A 480 -1.34 14.52 38.34
CA GLU A 480 -1.27 15.09 36.98
C GLU A 480 -0.47 14.20 36.03
N VAL A 481 0.69 13.68 36.46
CA VAL A 481 1.55 12.78 35.68
C VAL A 481 0.87 11.42 35.45
N ARG A 482 0.10 10.94 36.45
CA ARG A 482 -0.69 9.70 36.33
C ARG A 482 -1.89 9.86 35.38
N ALA A 483 -2.64 10.97 35.49
CA ALA A 483 -3.74 11.29 34.58
C ALA A 483 -3.25 11.52 33.13
N LEU A 484 -2.07 12.14 32.96
CA LEU A 484 -1.44 12.34 31.65
C LEU A 484 -1.05 10.99 31.00
N ALA A 485 -0.61 10.01 31.79
CA ALA A 485 -0.39 8.65 31.31
C ALA A 485 -1.70 7.96 30.88
N GLU A 486 -2.77 8.07 31.66
CA GLU A 486 -4.10 7.53 31.31
C GLU A 486 -4.67 8.17 30.05
N HIS A 487 -4.46 9.47 29.85
CA HIS A 487 -4.82 10.19 28.63
C HIS A 487 -3.97 9.74 27.41
N ARG A 488 -2.66 9.51 27.58
CA ARG A 488 -1.75 9.10 26.48
C ARG A 488 -1.91 7.63 26.08
N PHE A 489 -2.05 6.72 27.04
CA PHE A 489 -1.97 5.27 26.85
C PHE A 489 -3.31 4.54 27.07
N GLY A 490 -4.34 5.26 27.52
CA GLY A 490 -5.72 4.79 27.63
C GLY A 490 -6.06 4.05 28.92
N THR A 491 -7.31 4.21 29.36
CA THR A 491 -7.87 3.59 30.58
C THR A 491 -8.58 2.27 30.27
N PRO A 492 -8.51 1.23 31.14
CA PRO A 492 -7.69 1.13 32.35
C PRO A 492 -6.21 0.93 32.04
N LEU A 493 -5.36 1.66 32.78
CA LEU A 493 -3.91 1.62 32.64
C LEU A 493 -3.25 0.93 33.84
N ARG A 494 -2.37 -0.04 33.60
CA ARG A 494 -1.53 -0.61 34.67
C ARG A 494 -0.34 0.30 34.92
N MET A 495 -0.25 0.85 36.12
CA MET A 495 0.86 1.72 36.54
C MET A 495 1.86 0.95 37.40
N ALA A 496 3.15 1.23 37.20
CA ALA A 496 4.25 0.66 37.98
C ALA A 496 5.41 1.66 38.14
N THR A 497 6.29 1.37 39.09
CA THR A 497 7.53 2.11 39.35
C THR A 497 8.75 1.21 39.10
N PRO A 498 9.93 1.77 38.80
CA PRO A 498 11.16 1.01 38.65
C PRO A 498 11.56 0.31 39.93
N ARG A 499 12.23 -0.84 39.79
CA ARG A 499 12.81 -1.61 40.89
C ARG A 499 14.32 -1.40 40.96
N GLU A 500 14.89 -1.58 42.15
CA GLU A 500 16.34 -1.66 42.33
C GLU A 500 16.91 -2.77 41.43
N ASN A 501 18.00 -2.48 40.70
CA ASN A 501 18.58 -3.37 39.69
C ASN A 501 17.58 -3.83 38.58
N GLY A 502 16.48 -3.08 38.41
CA GLY A 502 15.36 -3.43 37.55
C GLY A 502 15.58 -3.20 36.05
N GLY A 503 14.84 -3.97 35.24
CA GLY A 503 14.81 -3.87 33.79
C GLY A 503 15.65 -4.94 33.06
N PRO A 504 16.08 -4.68 31.81
CA PRO A 504 15.89 -3.45 31.06
C PRO A 504 14.43 -3.27 30.63
N TYR A 505 13.82 -2.18 31.08
CA TYR A 505 12.53 -1.67 30.60
C TYR A 505 12.70 -1.19 29.16
N ARG A 506 11.71 -1.43 28.29
CA ARG A 506 11.79 -1.22 26.83
C ARG A 506 10.43 -0.86 26.27
N GLY A 507 10.42 0.09 25.33
CA GLY A 507 9.22 0.51 24.60
C GLY A 507 9.22 2.00 24.30
N GLU A 508 8.07 2.49 23.84
CA GLU A 508 7.83 3.92 23.58
C GLU A 508 7.88 4.71 24.89
N VAL A 509 8.46 5.92 24.84
CA VAL A 509 8.42 6.87 25.96
C VAL A 509 7.62 8.13 25.65
N PHE A 510 6.96 8.63 26.69
CA PHE A 510 6.40 9.97 26.77
C PHE A 510 7.17 10.76 27.84
N ASN A 511 7.63 11.95 27.49
CA ASN A 511 8.53 12.77 28.28
C ASN A 511 7.77 13.91 28.98
N THR A 512 8.18 14.20 30.22
CA THR A 512 7.71 15.35 31.02
C THR A 512 8.91 15.99 31.71
N ASP A 513 8.73 17.11 32.40
CA ASP A 513 9.83 17.84 33.04
C ASP A 513 10.53 17.02 34.15
N HIS A 514 9.82 16.07 34.78
CA HIS A 514 10.30 15.32 35.95
C HIS A 514 10.25 13.80 35.80
N TYR A 515 9.44 13.27 34.89
CA TYR A 515 9.29 11.83 34.63
C TYR A 515 9.37 11.47 33.16
N LEU A 516 10.00 10.33 32.88
CA LEU A 516 9.90 9.62 31.62
C LEU A 516 8.91 8.46 31.81
N ILE A 517 7.78 8.51 31.11
CA ILE A 517 6.70 7.53 31.20
C ILE A 517 6.91 6.52 30.06
N GLN A 518 7.31 5.29 30.36
CA GLN A 518 7.57 4.25 29.35
C GLN A 518 6.43 3.23 29.30
N GLU A 519 5.82 3.00 28.13
CA GLU A 519 4.98 1.80 27.93
C GLU A 519 5.89 0.58 27.77
N VAL A 520 5.77 -0.39 28.70
CA VAL A 520 6.60 -1.61 28.73
C VAL A 520 5.86 -2.87 28.29
N ALA A 521 4.53 -2.79 28.21
CA ALA A 521 3.61 -3.74 27.61
C ALA A 521 2.27 -3.03 27.37
N THR A 522 1.41 -3.58 26.51
CA THR A 522 0.10 -2.98 26.18
C THR A 522 -0.69 -2.56 27.42
N ARG A 523 -0.98 -1.26 27.53
CA ARG A 523 -1.64 -0.64 28.70
C ARG A 523 -0.91 -0.88 30.03
N SER A 524 0.43 -0.91 30.01
CA SER A 524 1.27 -1.02 31.20
C SER A 524 2.45 -0.06 31.12
N VAL A 525 2.46 0.95 31.98
CA VAL A 525 3.51 1.99 32.04
C VAL A 525 4.40 1.88 33.27
N VAL A 526 5.65 2.29 33.12
CA VAL A 526 6.60 2.53 34.22
C VAL A 526 6.97 4.01 34.26
N PHE A 527 6.87 4.62 35.44
CA PHE A 527 7.26 6.02 35.66
C PHE A 527 8.71 6.09 36.13
N HIS A 528 9.60 6.65 35.32
CA HIS A 528 11.02 6.78 35.64
C HIS A 528 11.36 8.24 36.03
N PRO A 529 11.83 8.53 37.25
CA PRO A 529 12.23 9.90 37.62
C PRO A 529 13.47 10.36 36.85
N LYS A 530 13.42 11.57 36.29
CA LYS A 530 14.50 12.12 35.46
C LYS A 530 15.71 12.63 36.24
N ALA A 531 15.52 12.97 37.52
CA ALA A 531 16.52 13.62 38.38
C ALA A 531 17.85 12.85 38.56
N GLN A 532 17.91 11.57 38.18
CA GLN A 532 19.14 10.75 38.22
C GLN A 532 19.44 10.03 36.89
N MET A 533 18.87 10.45 35.77
CA MET A 533 19.03 9.76 34.49
C MET A 533 20.38 9.99 33.82
N GLU A 534 21.15 8.90 33.68
CA GLU A 534 22.36 8.87 32.87
C GLU A 534 22.02 8.49 31.42
N PHE A 535 21.79 9.51 30.57
CA PHE A 535 21.69 9.34 29.12
C PHE A 535 23.07 8.98 28.53
N VAL A 536 23.19 7.80 27.91
CA VAL A 536 24.48 7.26 27.42
C VAL A 536 25.03 7.91 26.14
N SER A 537 24.36 8.95 25.64
CA SER A 537 24.86 9.77 24.52
C SER A 537 24.34 11.19 24.62
N GLU A 538 25.14 12.14 24.14
CA GLU A 538 24.80 13.57 24.08
C GLU A 538 23.57 13.82 23.22
N ARG A 539 23.36 13.05 22.14
CA ARG A 539 22.14 13.11 21.32
C ARG A 539 20.88 12.79 22.13
N LEU A 540 20.90 11.75 22.99
CA LEU A 540 19.73 11.43 23.82
C LEU A 540 19.49 12.48 24.91
N ARG A 541 20.56 13.03 25.50
CA ARG A 541 20.46 14.13 26.46
C ARG A 541 19.86 15.39 25.81
N TRP A 542 20.35 15.77 24.64
CA TRP A 542 19.79 16.89 23.86
C TRP A 542 18.33 16.65 23.47
N MET A 543 17.96 15.42 23.07
CA MET A 543 16.57 15.07 22.80
C MET A 543 15.69 15.15 24.05
N ASP A 544 16.22 14.92 25.25
CA ASP A 544 15.51 15.14 26.50
C ASP A 544 15.29 16.63 26.78
N GLU A 545 16.39 17.40 26.78
CA GLU A 545 16.44 18.85 27.01
C GLU A 545 15.54 19.65 26.05
N ASN A 546 15.28 19.13 24.84
CA ASN A 546 14.47 19.76 23.80
C ASN A 546 13.07 19.13 23.65
N ALA A 547 12.61 18.34 24.63
CA ALA A 547 11.31 17.64 24.63
C ALA A 547 11.05 16.70 23.42
N ARG A 548 12.12 16.25 22.75
CA ARG A 548 12.12 15.43 21.53
C ARG A 548 12.18 13.90 21.78
N LEU A 549 12.11 13.45 23.03
CA LEU A 549 11.96 12.02 23.36
C LEU A 549 10.54 11.47 23.16
N ASN A 550 9.52 12.32 23.02
CA ASN A 550 8.13 11.87 22.83
C ASN A 550 7.99 10.94 21.60
N GLY A 551 7.45 9.73 21.81
CA GLY A 551 7.31 8.71 20.76
C GLY A 551 8.61 7.98 20.41
N SER A 552 9.72 8.26 21.10
CA SER A 552 10.99 7.56 20.88
C SER A 552 11.01 6.18 21.55
N GLU A 553 11.76 5.25 20.97
CA GLU A 553 12.01 3.93 21.55
C GLU A 553 13.29 3.91 22.37
N LEU A 554 13.17 3.62 23.67
CA LEU A 554 14.31 3.61 24.60
C LEU A 554 14.39 2.32 25.40
N GLN A 555 15.55 2.07 25.98
CA GLN A 555 15.78 1.03 26.97
C GLN A 555 16.32 1.68 28.25
N VAL A 556 15.60 1.54 29.37
CA VAL A 556 16.03 2.01 30.69
C VAL A 556 16.44 0.80 31.54
N GLY A 557 17.65 0.82 32.09
CA GLY A 557 18.13 -0.20 33.03
C GLY A 557 18.66 0.45 34.31
N TYR A 558 18.44 -0.21 35.45
CA TYR A 558 18.88 0.27 36.75
C TYR A 558 20.09 -0.52 37.27
N ASP A 559 21.01 0.18 37.92
CA ASP A 559 22.14 -0.37 38.68
C ASP A 559 22.06 0.26 40.09
N GLY A 560 21.70 -0.53 41.09
CA GLY A 560 21.10 -0.02 42.33
C GLY A 560 19.84 0.80 42.03
N ASP A 561 19.83 2.06 42.47
CA ASP A 561 18.79 3.06 42.24
C ASP A 561 18.95 3.87 40.94
N ARG A 562 20.06 3.71 40.21
CA ARG A 562 20.48 4.64 39.14
C ARG A 562 19.98 4.24 37.75
N PRO A 563 19.10 5.03 37.09
CA PRO A 563 18.68 4.77 35.72
C PRO A 563 19.74 5.15 34.68
N LYS A 564 20.13 4.19 33.85
CA LYS A 564 20.88 4.44 32.60
C LYS A 564 19.96 4.28 31.39
N VAL A 565 19.96 5.27 30.50
CA VAL A 565 19.03 5.38 29.37
C VAL A 565 19.76 5.18 28.04
N TYR A 566 19.40 4.11 27.34
CA TYR A 566 19.98 3.68 26.07
C TYR A 566 18.99 3.86 24.90
N PRO A 567 19.47 4.10 23.67
CA PRO A 567 18.61 4.04 22.50
C PRO A 567 18.19 2.58 22.25
N TRP A 568 16.93 2.36 21.88
CA TRP A 568 16.40 1.03 21.56
C TRP A 568 15.74 1.03 20.18
N ASP A 569 15.58 -0.16 19.61
CA ASP A 569 15.17 -0.39 18.22
C ASP A 569 14.36 -1.70 18.24
N ARG A 570 13.01 -1.60 18.29
CA ARG A 570 12.10 -2.74 18.44
C ARG A 570 12.26 -3.76 17.31
N ALA A 571 12.53 -3.29 16.09
CA ALA A 571 12.77 -4.15 14.93
C ALA A 571 14.06 -4.97 15.11
N ARG A 572 15.15 -4.34 15.57
CA ARG A 572 16.41 -5.03 15.91
C ARG A 572 16.22 -6.04 17.03
N ASP A 573 15.57 -5.65 18.13
CA ASP A 573 15.38 -6.49 19.31
C ASP A 573 14.47 -7.71 19.00
N LEU A 574 13.43 -7.49 18.18
CA LEU A 574 12.58 -8.57 17.65
C LEU A 574 13.36 -9.53 16.74
N LEU A 575 14.24 -9.02 15.87
CA LEU A 575 15.11 -9.86 15.04
C LEU A 575 16.08 -10.69 15.89
N GLU A 576 16.73 -10.07 16.88
CA GLU A 576 17.64 -10.74 17.81
C GLU A 576 16.91 -11.85 18.61
N ARG A 577 15.70 -11.60 19.12
CA ARG A 577 14.87 -12.62 19.78
C ARG A 577 14.43 -13.73 18.82
N THR A 578 14.02 -13.39 17.60
CA THR A 578 13.52 -14.37 16.61
C THR A 578 14.63 -15.32 16.19
N VAL A 579 15.83 -14.80 15.91
CA VAL A 579 17.01 -15.63 15.59
C VAL A 579 17.43 -16.46 16.82
N GLY A 580 17.40 -15.89 18.02
CA GLY A 580 17.66 -16.64 19.26
C GLY A 580 16.69 -17.82 19.48
N SER A 581 15.40 -17.61 19.18
CA SER A 581 14.37 -18.65 19.24
C SER A 581 14.62 -19.74 18.19
N LEU A 582 14.91 -19.35 16.94
CA LEU A 582 15.23 -20.30 15.85
C LEU A 582 16.47 -21.15 16.16
N LYS A 583 17.53 -20.57 16.74
CA LYS A 583 18.69 -21.34 17.22
C LYS A 583 18.33 -22.30 18.36
N LYS A 584 17.49 -21.86 19.31
CA LYS A 584 17.02 -22.72 20.40
C LYS A 584 16.27 -23.94 19.84
N SER A 585 15.30 -23.73 18.95
CA SER A 585 14.57 -24.83 18.31
C SER A 585 15.45 -25.69 17.40
N ALA A 586 16.48 -25.12 16.75
CA ALA A 586 17.46 -25.89 16.00
C ALA A 586 18.22 -26.90 16.89
N ARG A 587 18.61 -26.48 18.11
CA ARG A 587 19.25 -27.34 19.12
C ARG A 587 18.27 -28.40 19.65
N GLU A 588 17.06 -28.00 20.02
CA GLU A 588 16.04 -28.90 20.58
C GLU A 588 15.59 -29.99 19.58
N LEU A 589 15.71 -29.72 18.28
CA LEU A 589 15.41 -30.66 17.19
C LEU A 589 16.67 -31.32 16.58
N ASN A 590 17.84 -31.19 17.21
CA ASN A 590 19.12 -31.76 16.76
C ASN A 590 19.51 -31.43 15.29
N PHE A 591 19.19 -30.24 14.80
CA PHE A 591 19.70 -29.77 13.51
C PHE A 591 21.21 -29.53 13.57
N SER A 592 21.88 -29.65 12.42
CA SER A 592 23.32 -29.43 12.29
C SER A 592 23.74 -28.04 12.82
N PRO A 593 24.87 -27.91 13.55
CA PRO A 593 25.42 -26.61 13.96
C PRO A 593 25.62 -25.61 12.82
N ASN A 594 25.75 -26.08 11.57
CA ASN A 594 25.79 -25.25 10.37
C ASN A 594 24.53 -24.38 10.21
N LEU A 595 23.38 -24.80 10.73
CA LEU A 595 22.14 -24.00 10.71
C LEU A 595 22.24 -22.80 11.67
N GLU A 596 22.84 -22.96 12.85
CA GLU A 596 23.08 -21.82 13.75
C GLU A 596 24.05 -20.82 13.13
N VAL A 597 25.13 -21.30 12.52
CA VAL A 597 26.11 -20.46 11.80
C VAL A 597 25.45 -19.76 10.61
N MET A 598 24.52 -20.41 9.89
CA MET A 598 23.74 -19.78 8.82
C MET A 598 22.79 -18.70 9.36
N LEU A 599 22.13 -18.95 10.49
CA LEU A 599 21.28 -17.97 11.17
C LEU A 599 22.09 -16.74 11.64
N ASP A 600 23.28 -16.95 12.21
CA ASP A 600 24.23 -15.88 12.53
C ASP A 600 24.65 -15.08 11.29
N GLN A 601 25.00 -15.76 10.19
CA GLN A 601 25.37 -15.09 8.94
C GLN A 601 24.21 -14.30 8.33
N LEU A 602 22.97 -14.79 8.41
CA LEU A 602 21.79 -14.08 7.94
C LEU A 602 21.47 -12.86 8.82
N GLN A 603 21.56 -13.00 10.14
CA GLN A 603 21.42 -11.90 11.10
C GLN A 603 22.51 -10.84 10.89
N ALA A 604 23.77 -11.26 10.79
CA ALA A 604 24.91 -10.37 10.54
C ALA A 604 24.82 -9.68 9.16
N ARG A 605 24.34 -10.35 8.10
CA ARG A 605 24.11 -9.74 6.77
C ARG A 605 22.87 -8.85 6.70
N SER A 606 21.87 -9.09 7.55
CA SER A 606 20.77 -8.13 7.75
C SER A 606 21.32 -6.87 8.43
N TRP A 607 22.04 -7.02 9.54
CA TRP A 607 22.57 -5.90 10.31
C TRP A 607 23.78 -5.19 9.68
N ALA A 608 24.52 -5.84 8.79
CA ALA A 608 25.53 -5.20 7.94
C ALA A 608 24.87 -4.22 6.98
N ARG A 609 23.87 -4.66 6.19
CA ARG A 609 23.12 -3.81 5.27
C ARG A 609 22.47 -2.61 5.97
N VAL A 610 21.85 -2.80 7.14
CA VAL A 610 21.27 -1.68 7.92
C VAL A 610 22.35 -0.70 8.40
N ARG A 611 23.54 -1.18 8.81
CA ARG A 611 24.64 -0.29 9.23
C ARG A 611 25.34 0.40 8.05
N GLU A 612 25.55 -0.30 6.94
CA GLU A 612 26.13 0.24 5.71
C GLU A 612 25.25 1.34 5.13
N ALA A 613 23.92 1.14 5.10
CA ALA A 613 22.98 2.18 4.71
C ALA A 613 22.97 3.38 5.67
N ARG A 614 22.92 3.13 7.00
CA ARG A 614 23.01 4.20 8.03
C ARG A 614 24.36 4.96 7.95
N ALA A 615 25.46 4.32 7.57
CA ALA A 615 26.78 4.94 7.41
C ALA A 615 26.92 5.74 6.10
N ALA A 616 26.47 5.18 4.97
CA ALA A 616 26.47 5.88 3.68
C ALA A 616 25.61 7.15 3.74
N ALA A 617 24.45 7.09 4.41
CA ALA A 617 23.61 8.25 4.66
C ALA A 617 24.28 9.30 5.58
N LEU A 618 25.10 8.88 6.53
CA LEU A 618 25.83 9.79 7.42
C LEU A 618 26.94 10.54 6.68
N GLU A 619 27.72 9.86 5.83
CA GLU A 619 28.74 10.54 5.00
C GLU A 619 28.09 11.50 4.01
N GLN A 620 27.03 11.08 3.30
CA GLN A 620 26.27 11.98 2.41
C GLN A 620 25.69 13.21 3.14
N SER A 621 25.35 13.07 4.42
CA SER A 621 24.92 14.21 5.25
C SER A 621 26.07 15.14 5.65
N LYS A 622 27.27 14.61 5.90
CA LYS A 622 28.47 15.42 6.19
C LYS A 622 28.96 16.17 4.96
N GLU A 623 29.07 15.49 3.81
CA GLU A 623 29.52 16.07 2.54
C GLU A 623 28.65 17.28 2.17
N ARG A 624 27.32 17.13 2.28
CA ARG A 624 26.35 18.22 2.08
C ARG A 624 26.56 19.39 3.06
N GLY A 625 26.81 19.12 4.34
CA GLY A 625 27.10 20.17 5.33
C GLY A 625 28.39 20.95 5.01
N THR A 626 29.49 20.24 4.74
CA THR A 626 30.78 20.88 4.39
C THR A 626 30.73 21.68 3.07
N ALA A 627 29.81 21.35 2.16
CA ALA A 627 29.60 22.11 0.94
C ALA A 627 28.84 23.43 1.14
N GLN A 628 28.12 23.61 2.26
CA GLN A 628 27.39 24.85 2.57
C GLN A 628 28.23 25.88 3.35
N ASP A 629 29.24 25.46 4.11
CA ASP A 629 30.10 26.34 4.92
C ASP A 629 31.29 26.98 4.16
N SER A 630 31.33 26.88 2.82
CA SER A 630 32.37 27.52 2.00
C SER A 630 31.96 28.94 1.57
N PRO A 631 32.53 30.03 2.14
CA PRO A 631 32.13 31.39 1.81
C PRO A 631 32.58 31.79 0.39
N ALA A 632 31.61 32.02 -0.49
CA ALA A 632 31.88 32.46 -1.87
C ALA A 632 32.50 33.87 -1.90
N GLN A 633 33.71 33.98 -2.44
CA GLN A 633 34.36 35.27 -2.66
C GLN A 633 33.73 35.98 -3.87
N TYR A 634 33.03 37.09 -3.63
CA TYR A 634 32.52 37.96 -4.69
C TYR A 634 33.64 38.80 -5.32
N PRO A 635 33.82 38.79 -6.66
CA PRO A 635 34.65 39.78 -7.34
C PRO A 635 33.91 41.12 -7.47
N HIS A 636 34.57 42.21 -7.08
CA HIS A 636 34.07 43.58 -7.29
C HIS A 636 34.42 44.11 -8.70
N GLY A 637 33.54 44.95 -9.25
CA GLY A 637 33.73 45.71 -10.49
C GLY A 637 32.79 45.24 -11.62
N LEU A 638 32.26 46.12 -12.47
CA LEU A 638 32.72 47.46 -12.84
C LEU A 638 31.60 48.50 -12.89
N ASP A 639 32.01 49.76 -12.81
CA ASP A 639 31.20 50.94 -13.11
C ASP A 639 31.56 51.42 -14.54
N ARG A 640 30.57 51.87 -15.31
CA ARG A 640 30.57 52.24 -16.77
C ARG A 640 30.31 51.13 -17.80
#